data_AF-A0A314XP28-F1
#
_entry.id   AF-A0A314XP28-F1
#
_cell.length_a   1.000
_cell.length_b   1.000
_cell.length_c   1.000
_cell.angle_alpha   90.00
_cell.angle_beta   90.00
_cell.angle_gamma   90.00
#
_symmetry.space_group_name_H-M   'P 1'
#
loop_
_entity.id
_entity.type
_entity.pdbx_description
1 polymer ?
#
loop_
_entity_poly.entity_id
_entity_poly.type
_entity_poly.pdbx_seq_one_letter_code
_entity_poly.pdbx_strand_id
1 'polypeptide(L)'
;MTVRETLEFAGRCQGVGSKYDLLLELARREKISGIKPDGDLDIFMKSLALGGQETSLVVEYIMKILGLDICADTLVGDEMLKGISGGQKKRLATGELLVGPARVLFMDEISTGLDSSTTYQIIKYLKHSTHALDATTVISLLQPAPETYELFDDVILLCEGQIVFQGPRESALDFFAYMGFRCPRRKNVADFLQEVISKKDQEQYWSNPDLPYLYVPPAKFVDAFRLFQAGKNLSEELDVPFDKRYNHPAALATSRFGMKRRELLKTSFNWQVLLMKRNAFIYVFKFVQLLFVALVTMSVFFRTTMHHNTIDDGGLYLGSLYFSTVIILFNGFMEVPMLVAKLPVLYKHRDLHFYPSWILGQFLIYFLLHQMSIALFRIMGSLGRNMIVANTFGSFAMLVVMALGGYIISRDRIPKWWIWGFWFSPLMYAQNAASVNEFLGHSWDKRIGSHTSFPLGEALLRARSLFPESYWYWIGAGALLGYTVLFNILFTFFLAYLNPLGKQQAVVSKEELQERERRRKGQKVVIELRQYLQHSESLNGKYFKQRGMVLPFQPLSMSFSNINYYVDVPLELKQQGIQEERLQLLVNVTGAFRPGVLTALVGVSGAGKTTLMDVLAGRKTGGIIEGSIHISGYPKRQETFARISGYCEQTDIHSPCLTVLESLLFSVWLRLPSDVDLGTQRAFVEEVMELVELTPLSGALVGLPGVDGLSTEQRKRLTIAVELVANPSIVFMDEPTSGLDARSAAIVMRTVRNIVNTGRTIVCTIHQPSIDIFESFDELLFLKRGGELIYAGPLGLNSYELIKYFEAVEGVPKIRPGYNPAAWMLDVTSSVEESRLGVDFAEVYRRSNLFQRNKELVEILSKPSTNSKELNFPTKYSQTFFEQFLTCLWKQNLSYWRNPQYTAVRFFYTVIISLMLGTICWRFGAKRGTQQDLLNAMGSMYAAILFSGITNATAVQPVVSIERFVSYRERAAGMYSALPFAFAQVVIELPYVFAQAIIYCTIFYSTASFEWTTLKFAWYIFFMYFTMLYFTLYGMMTTAVTPNHNVASIIAAPFYMLWNLFSGFMIPHKRIPIWWRWYYWANPVSWSLYGLIVSQYGDDDSHLKLADGTHTMQVRQLLKEGFGYRHDFLGIAGIMVVGFCVVFSIIFAFAIKSFNFQRR
;
A
#
# COMPACT_ATOMS: atom_id res chain seq x y z
N MET A 1 12.84 -11.94 -0.44
CA MET A 1 13.75 -12.86 0.27
C MET A 1 12.92 -13.88 1.02
N THR A 2 13.52 -15.00 1.41
CA THR A 2 12.99 -15.88 2.47
C THR A 2 13.30 -15.30 3.85
N VAL A 3 12.78 -15.91 4.91
CA VAL A 3 13.08 -15.53 6.31
C VAL A 3 14.58 -15.69 6.61
N ARG A 4 15.14 -16.87 6.29
CA ARG A 4 16.57 -17.20 6.43
C ARG A 4 17.46 -16.23 5.65
N GLU A 5 17.16 -15.99 4.36
CA GLU A 5 17.88 -15.04 3.52
C GLU A 5 17.93 -13.62 4.13
N THR A 6 16.84 -13.21 4.81
CA THR A 6 16.72 -11.87 5.39
C THR A 6 17.57 -11.73 6.67
N LEU A 7 17.52 -12.72 7.56
CA LEU A 7 18.30 -12.72 8.81
C LEU A 7 19.80 -12.89 8.56
N GLU A 8 20.19 -13.76 7.62
CA GLU A 8 21.59 -13.86 7.17
C GLU A 8 22.11 -12.54 6.57
N PHE A 9 21.27 -11.81 5.83
CA PHE A 9 21.64 -10.51 5.29
C PHE A 9 21.80 -9.45 6.40
N ALA A 10 20.90 -9.42 7.39
CA ALA A 10 21.04 -8.53 8.56
C ALA A 10 22.36 -8.79 9.30
N GLY A 11 22.66 -10.05 9.65
CA GLY A 11 23.89 -10.41 10.37
C GLY A 11 25.17 -10.14 9.59
N ARG A 12 25.19 -10.38 8.28
CA ARG A 12 26.34 -10.05 7.40
C ARG A 12 26.53 -8.55 7.16
N CYS A 13 25.53 -7.72 7.46
CA CYS A 13 25.63 -6.25 7.41
C CYS A 13 25.99 -5.64 8.77
N GLN A 14 25.46 -6.18 9.87
CA GLN A 14 25.75 -5.73 11.23
C GLN A 14 27.14 -6.17 11.71
N GLY A 15 27.54 -7.39 11.34
CA GLY A 15 28.71 -8.07 11.93
C GLY A 15 28.41 -8.63 13.32
N VAL A 16 29.15 -9.66 13.73
CA VAL A 16 29.02 -10.27 15.07
C VAL A 16 29.53 -9.32 16.18
N GLY A 17 30.42 -8.39 15.82
CA GLY A 17 31.05 -7.45 16.76
C GLY A 17 31.86 -8.17 17.84
N SER A 18 32.00 -7.52 18.99
CA SER A 18 32.67 -8.06 20.20
C SER A 18 31.80 -9.04 21.01
N LYS A 19 30.61 -9.40 20.50
CA LYS A 19 29.63 -10.28 21.17
C LYS A 19 30.23 -11.66 21.48
N TYR A 20 31.10 -12.16 20.60
CA TYR A 20 31.87 -13.39 20.78
C TYR A 20 32.90 -13.29 21.92
N ASP A 21 33.72 -12.24 21.93
CA ASP A 21 34.74 -12.03 22.97
C ASP A 21 34.12 -11.85 24.37
N LEU A 22 32.99 -11.13 24.43
CA LEU A 22 32.20 -10.96 25.66
C LEU A 22 31.61 -12.28 26.17
N LEU A 23 31.06 -13.12 25.28
CA LEU A 23 30.53 -14.43 25.64
C LEU A 23 31.62 -15.43 26.08
N LEU A 24 32.80 -15.40 25.44
CA LEU A 24 33.95 -16.19 25.90
C LEU A 24 34.42 -15.78 27.30
N GLU A 25 34.48 -14.47 27.56
CA GLU A 25 34.86 -13.93 28.87
C GLU A 25 33.78 -14.18 29.93
N LEU A 26 32.49 -14.17 29.57
CA LEU A 26 31.40 -14.62 30.44
C LEU A 26 31.58 -16.09 30.84
N ALA A 27 31.73 -17.01 29.88
CA ALA A 27 31.91 -18.43 30.16
C ALA A 27 33.22 -18.72 30.94
N ARG A 28 34.27 -17.90 30.76
CA ARG A 28 35.45 -17.92 31.64
C ARG A 28 35.07 -17.54 33.08
N ARG A 29 34.31 -16.47 33.29
CA ARG A 29 33.89 -15.99 34.62
C ARG A 29 32.96 -16.97 35.31
N GLU A 30 31.94 -17.49 34.63
CA GLU A 30 31.03 -18.52 35.17
C GLU A 30 31.80 -19.76 35.65
N LYS A 31 32.78 -20.21 34.84
CA LYS A 31 33.66 -21.35 35.17
C LYS A 31 34.59 -21.06 36.36
N ILE A 32 35.02 -19.82 36.56
CA ILE A 32 35.81 -19.40 37.73
C ILE A 32 34.90 -19.32 38.99
N SER A 33 33.68 -18.81 38.84
CA SER A 33 32.69 -18.68 39.90
C SER A 33 31.96 -19.98 40.27
N GLY A 34 32.23 -21.09 39.58
CA GLY A 34 31.58 -22.38 39.81
C GLY A 34 30.10 -22.45 39.40
N ILE A 35 29.63 -21.48 38.61
CA ILE A 35 28.24 -21.38 38.14
C ILE A 35 28.01 -22.42 37.04
N LYS A 36 26.90 -23.16 37.11
CA LYS A 36 26.44 -23.98 35.99
C LYS A 36 25.69 -23.07 34.99
N PRO A 37 26.14 -22.94 33.73
CA PRO A 37 25.39 -22.23 32.71
C PRO A 37 24.08 -22.98 32.37
N ASP A 38 23.11 -22.24 31.83
CA ASP A 38 21.86 -22.82 31.32
C ASP A 38 22.13 -23.74 30.12
N GLY A 39 21.36 -24.82 29.98
CA GLY A 39 21.62 -25.89 29.02
C GLY A 39 21.59 -25.42 27.56
N ASP A 40 20.60 -24.61 27.20
CA ASP A 40 20.49 -24.04 25.85
C ASP A 40 21.62 -23.03 25.56
N LEU A 41 22.06 -22.27 26.58
CA LEU A 41 23.17 -21.32 26.46
C LEU A 41 24.52 -22.03 26.32
N ASP A 42 24.75 -23.11 27.07
CA ASP A 42 25.94 -23.96 26.99
C ASP A 42 26.03 -24.70 25.64
N ILE A 43 24.90 -25.17 25.10
CA ILE A 43 24.81 -25.72 23.74
C ILE A 43 25.13 -24.65 22.68
N PHE A 44 24.62 -23.43 22.84
CA PHE A 44 24.94 -22.30 21.96
C PHE A 44 26.44 -21.95 22.01
N MET A 45 27.03 -21.84 23.20
CA MET A 45 28.47 -21.60 23.38
C MET A 45 29.35 -22.70 22.78
N LYS A 46 28.97 -23.97 22.93
CA LYS A 46 29.70 -25.11 22.37
C LYS A 46 29.59 -25.20 20.85
N SER A 47 28.45 -24.83 20.26
CA SER A 47 28.30 -24.81 18.80
C SER A 47 29.09 -23.67 18.14
N LEU A 48 29.20 -22.51 18.78
CA LEU A 48 30.05 -21.40 18.31
C LEU A 48 31.55 -21.71 18.33
N ALA A 49 32.02 -22.57 19.24
CA ALA A 49 33.42 -23.00 19.29
C ALA A 49 33.84 -23.91 18.11
N LEU A 50 32.89 -24.48 17.37
CA LEU A 50 33.12 -25.30 16.18
C LEU A 50 33.12 -24.40 14.92
N GLY A 51 34.21 -23.64 14.78
CA GLY A 51 34.30 -22.50 13.86
C GLY A 51 34.08 -22.80 12.37
N GLY A 52 33.53 -21.81 11.65
CA GLY A 52 33.40 -21.82 10.19
C GLY A 52 32.12 -21.17 9.64
N GLN A 53 31.05 -21.11 10.43
CA GLN A 53 29.74 -20.56 10.01
C GLN A 53 29.09 -19.63 11.06
N GLU A 54 29.89 -18.80 11.73
CA GLU A 54 29.51 -17.90 12.82
C GLU A 54 28.18 -17.13 12.60
N THR A 55 27.97 -16.57 11.41
CA THR A 55 26.75 -15.80 11.08
C THR A 55 25.54 -16.66 10.70
N SER A 56 25.71 -17.94 10.39
CA SER A 56 24.60 -18.86 10.06
C SER A 56 24.01 -19.48 11.32
N LEU A 57 24.86 -19.96 12.23
CA LEU A 57 24.44 -20.61 13.49
C LEU A 57 23.63 -19.66 14.38
N VAL A 58 24.06 -18.39 14.51
CA VAL A 58 23.33 -17.35 15.24
C VAL A 58 21.94 -17.10 14.62
N VAL A 59 21.84 -17.13 13.28
CA VAL A 59 20.57 -16.95 12.56
C VAL A 59 19.65 -18.16 12.73
N GLU A 60 20.15 -19.39 12.70
CA GLU A 60 19.33 -20.59 12.96
C GLU A 60 18.83 -20.64 14.41
N TYR A 61 19.67 -20.29 15.38
CA TYR A 61 19.26 -20.21 16.78
C TYR A 61 18.16 -19.14 16.99
N ILE A 62 18.34 -17.94 16.43
CA ILE A 62 17.35 -16.85 16.49
C ILE A 62 16.06 -17.24 15.73
N MET A 63 16.14 -17.93 14.59
CA MET A 63 14.94 -18.46 13.91
C MET A 63 14.18 -19.47 14.78
N LYS A 64 14.89 -20.36 15.48
CA LYS A 64 14.26 -21.37 16.36
C LYS A 64 13.58 -20.73 17.57
N ILE A 65 14.25 -19.79 18.26
CA ILE A 65 13.67 -19.01 19.37
C ILE A 65 12.43 -18.24 18.91
N LEU A 66 12.47 -17.65 17.72
CA LEU A 66 11.36 -16.89 17.17
C LEU A 66 10.29 -17.79 16.53
N GLY A 67 10.37 -19.11 16.57
CA GLY A 67 9.40 -20.01 15.91
C GLY A 67 9.23 -19.72 14.41
N LEU A 68 10.34 -19.40 13.75
CA LEU A 68 10.46 -19.03 12.33
C LEU A 68 11.15 -20.10 11.49
N ASP A 69 11.65 -21.16 12.12
CA ASP A 69 12.25 -22.34 11.50
C ASP A 69 11.31 -23.00 10.48
N ILE A 70 10.03 -23.21 10.84
CA ILE A 70 8.99 -23.79 9.98
C ILE A 70 8.79 -22.97 8.69
N CYS A 71 9.08 -21.66 8.71
CA CYS A 71 8.96 -20.77 7.55
C CYS A 71 10.30 -20.20 7.06
N ALA A 72 11.44 -20.78 7.45
CA ALA A 72 12.78 -20.30 7.13
C ALA A 72 12.97 -20.01 5.64
N ASP A 73 12.50 -20.92 4.78
CA ASP A 73 12.61 -20.82 3.32
C ASP A 73 11.34 -20.30 2.62
N THR A 74 10.33 -19.88 3.39
CA THR A 74 9.13 -19.19 2.88
C THR A 74 9.44 -17.72 2.58
N LEU A 75 8.91 -17.21 1.46
CA LEU A 75 9.04 -15.80 1.10
C LEU A 75 8.29 -14.89 2.09
N VAL A 76 8.87 -13.73 2.42
CA VAL A 76 8.24 -12.75 3.33
C VAL A 76 6.92 -12.20 2.74
N GLY A 77 6.85 -12.02 1.42
CA GLY A 77 5.63 -11.58 0.71
C GLY A 77 5.25 -10.11 0.93
N ASP A 78 4.39 -9.59 0.05
CA ASP A 78 3.84 -8.23 0.07
C ASP A 78 2.29 -8.26 0.12
N GLU A 79 1.60 -7.24 -0.39
CA GLU A 79 0.12 -7.19 -0.45
C GLU A 79 -0.50 -8.06 -1.55
N MET A 80 0.30 -8.56 -2.51
CA MET A 80 -0.15 -9.35 -3.66
C MET A 80 0.52 -10.73 -3.77
N LEU A 81 1.73 -10.89 -3.22
CA LEU A 81 2.42 -12.16 -3.09
C LEU A 81 2.26 -12.68 -1.65
N LYS A 82 1.41 -13.71 -1.50
CA LYS A 82 1.23 -14.47 -0.25
C LYS A 82 2.59 -14.97 0.25
N GLY A 83 2.85 -14.71 1.53
CA GLY A 83 4.09 -15.07 2.22
C GLY A 83 3.82 -15.34 3.69
N ILE A 84 4.82 -15.13 4.54
CA ILE A 84 4.68 -15.32 5.99
C ILE A 84 3.60 -14.39 6.60
N SER A 85 2.95 -14.83 7.67
CA SER A 85 1.84 -14.12 8.34
C SER A 85 2.28 -12.81 8.98
N GLY A 86 1.34 -11.91 9.31
CA GLY A 86 1.65 -10.63 9.97
C GLY A 86 2.49 -10.77 11.23
N GLY A 87 2.16 -11.72 12.11
CA GLY A 87 2.96 -12.04 13.29
C GLY A 87 4.34 -12.62 12.96
N GLN A 88 4.48 -13.42 11.89
CA GLN A 88 5.79 -13.89 11.42
C GLN A 88 6.63 -12.73 10.82
N LYS A 89 6.02 -11.76 10.15
CA LYS A 89 6.73 -10.55 9.67
C LYS A 89 7.26 -9.70 10.82
N LYS A 90 6.50 -9.57 11.92
CA LYS A 90 6.96 -8.89 13.14
C LYS A 90 8.11 -9.64 13.81
N ARG A 91 7.98 -10.95 14.01
CA ARG A 91 9.07 -11.80 14.55
C ARG A 91 10.34 -11.72 13.70
N LEU A 92 10.22 -11.73 12.38
CA LEU A 92 11.36 -11.53 11.47
C LEU A 92 12.05 -10.17 11.71
N ALA A 93 11.28 -9.08 11.87
CA ALA A 93 11.84 -7.76 12.17
C ALA A 93 12.50 -7.68 13.56
N THR A 94 11.97 -8.37 14.58
CA THR A 94 12.65 -8.55 15.87
C THR A 94 13.97 -9.33 15.70
N GLY A 95 13.98 -10.35 14.85
CA GLY A 95 15.19 -11.10 14.48
C GLY A 95 16.24 -10.24 13.78
N GLU A 96 15.85 -9.38 12.83
CA GLU A 96 16.76 -8.42 12.18
C GLU A 96 17.47 -7.50 13.19
N LEU A 97 16.86 -7.21 14.34
CA LEU A 97 17.48 -6.46 15.43
C LEU A 97 18.41 -7.35 16.30
N LEU A 98 17.94 -8.55 16.67
CA LEU A 98 18.61 -9.44 17.63
C LEU A 98 19.89 -10.13 17.10
N VAL A 99 20.01 -10.32 15.79
CA VAL A 99 21.23 -10.84 15.17
C VAL A 99 22.42 -9.88 15.38
N GLY A 100 22.15 -8.58 15.60
CA GLY A 100 23.17 -7.55 15.75
C GLY A 100 23.90 -7.51 17.10
N PRO A 101 24.98 -6.70 17.22
CA PRO A 101 25.77 -6.53 18.43
C PRO A 101 25.24 -5.43 19.39
N ALA A 102 23.97 -5.05 19.27
CA ALA A 102 23.39 -3.96 20.07
C ALA A 102 23.22 -4.38 21.56
N ARG A 103 23.85 -3.63 22.48
CA ARG A 103 23.71 -3.81 23.95
C ARG A 103 22.58 -2.99 24.58
N VAL A 104 21.94 -2.10 23.82
CA VAL A 104 20.73 -1.39 24.24
C VAL A 104 19.65 -1.62 23.19
N LEU A 105 18.52 -2.16 23.61
CA LEU A 105 17.41 -2.57 22.76
C LEU A 105 16.15 -1.83 23.21
N PHE A 106 15.63 -0.95 22.36
CA PHE A 106 14.31 -0.34 22.52
C PHE A 106 13.33 -1.09 21.61
N MET A 107 12.32 -1.72 22.20
CA MET A 107 11.37 -2.60 21.52
C MET A 107 9.94 -2.11 21.75
N ASP A 108 9.27 -1.70 20.67
CA ASP A 108 7.92 -1.12 20.75
C ASP A 108 6.86 -2.13 20.27
N GLU A 109 5.82 -2.34 21.09
CA GLU A 109 4.62 -3.16 20.84
C GLU A 109 4.87 -4.60 20.32
N ILE A 110 5.96 -5.26 20.71
CA ILE A 110 6.39 -6.53 20.08
C ILE A 110 5.41 -7.71 20.23
N SER A 111 4.47 -7.67 21.18
CA SER A 111 3.40 -8.67 21.34
C SER A 111 2.30 -8.60 20.28
N THR A 112 2.16 -7.48 19.56
CA THR A 112 0.94 -7.18 18.79
C THR A 112 0.72 -8.09 17.59
N GLY A 113 -0.19 -9.06 17.70
CA GLY A 113 -0.46 -10.07 16.67
C GLY A 113 0.46 -11.29 16.76
N LEU A 114 1.05 -11.52 17.93
CA LEU A 114 1.58 -12.82 18.37
C LEU A 114 0.59 -13.45 19.36
N ASP A 115 0.65 -14.77 19.50
CA ASP A 115 -0.02 -15.45 20.60
C ASP A 115 0.76 -15.31 21.92
N SER A 116 0.06 -15.52 23.04
CA SER A 116 0.60 -15.50 24.39
C SER A 116 1.83 -16.40 24.55
N SER A 117 1.82 -17.61 24.01
CA SER A 117 2.89 -18.59 24.19
C SER A 117 4.18 -18.17 23.48
N THR A 118 4.08 -17.71 22.24
CA THR A 118 5.20 -17.16 21.46
C THR A 118 5.72 -15.86 22.10
N THR A 119 4.81 -15.01 22.60
CA THR A 119 5.20 -13.76 23.29
C THR A 119 6.01 -14.08 24.56
N TYR A 120 5.53 -14.99 25.40
CA TYR A 120 6.24 -15.44 26.60
C TYR A 120 7.63 -16.01 26.28
N GLN A 121 7.75 -16.85 25.24
CA GLN A 121 9.05 -17.40 24.81
C GLN A 121 10.03 -16.30 24.37
N ILE A 122 9.56 -15.31 23.61
CA ILE A 122 10.38 -14.17 23.17
C ILE A 122 10.84 -13.32 24.36
N ILE A 123 9.92 -12.93 25.25
CA ILE A 123 10.28 -12.13 26.45
C ILE A 123 11.23 -12.93 27.35
N LYS A 124 11.03 -14.25 27.51
CA LYS A 124 11.92 -15.11 28.30
C LYS A 124 13.33 -15.12 27.71
N TYR A 125 13.46 -15.33 26.40
CA TYR A 125 14.76 -15.25 25.73
C TYR A 125 15.40 -13.86 25.88
N LEU A 126 14.63 -12.79 25.70
CA LEU A 126 15.13 -11.42 25.87
C LEU A 126 15.64 -11.18 27.29
N LYS A 127 14.93 -11.64 28.33
CA LYS A 127 15.39 -11.60 29.73
C LYS A 127 16.74 -12.29 29.90
N HIS A 128 16.84 -13.57 29.51
CA HIS A 128 18.09 -14.33 29.62
C HIS A 128 19.24 -13.68 28.83
N SER A 129 18.99 -13.23 27.60
CA SER A 129 19.99 -12.52 26.78
C SER A 129 20.37 -11.14 27.33
N THR A 130 19.51 -10.50 28.13
CA THR A 130 19.78 -9.19 28.74
C THR A 130 20.74 -9.35 29.91
N HIS A 131 20.47 -10.30 30.81
CA HIS A 131 21.39 -10.63 31.91
C HIS A 131 22.73 -11.20 31.39
N ALA A 132 22.70 -12.14 30.44
CA ALA A 132 23.92 -12.82 29.95
C ALA A 132 24.86 -11.92 29.12
N LEU A 133 24.37 -10.82 28.55
CA LEU A 133 25.19 -9.86 27.80
C LEU A 133 25.44 -8.55 28.55
N ASP A 134 24.97 -8.43 29.80
CA ASP A 134 25.00 -7.20 30.60
C ASP A 134 24.47 -6.01 29.77
N ALA A 135 23.24 -6.16 29.30
CA ALA A 135 22.59 -5.30 28.32
C ALA A 135 21.37 -4.58 28.92
N THR A 136 20.79 -3.62 28.18
CA THR A 136 19.59 -2.89 28.60
C THR A 136 18.48 -3.09 27.56
N THR A 137 17.42 -3.79 27.93
CA THR A 137 16.28 -4.08 27.03
C THR A 137 15.02 -3.42 27.57
N VAL A 138 14.57 -2.35 26.92
CA VAL A 138 13.34 -1.62 27.25
C VAL A 138 12.26 -2.05 26.26
N ILE A 139 11.17 -2.63 26.77
CA ILE A 139 10.08 -3.18 25.96
C ILE A 139 8.77 -2.47 26.34
N SER A 140 8.06 -1.90 25.38
CA SER A 140 6.64 -1.56 25.55
C SER A 140 5.81 -2.80 25.22
N LEU A 141 4.92 -3.19 26.14
CA LEU A 141 3.97 -4.28 25.92
C LEU A 141 2.53 -3.82 26.10
N LEU A 142 1.73 -4.15 25.11
CA LEU A 142 0.30 -3.96 25.04
C LEU A 142 -0.34 -5.24 25.61
N GLN A 143 -1.01 -5.11 26.76
CA GLN A 143 -1.62 -6.18 27.57
C GLN A 143 -0.76 -7.46 27.70
N PRO A 144 0.37 -7.44 28.42
CA PRO A 144 1.08 -8.66 28.75
C PRO A 144 0.19 -9.59 29.59
N ALA A 145 0.15 -10.88 29.21
CA ALA A 145 -0.40 -11.93 30.06
C ALA A 145 0.36 -12.00 31.39
N PRO A 146 -0.25 -12.47 32.49
CA PRO A 146 0.37 -12.49 33.82
C PRO A 146 1.78 -13.12 33.82
N GLU A 147 1.97 -14.29 33.18
CA GLU A 147 3.29 -14.94 33.12
C GLU A 147 4.31 -14.12 32.31
N THR A 148 3.85 -13.30 31.37
CA THR A 148 4.70 -12.40 30.57
C THR A 148 5.09 -11.16 31.37
N TYR A 149 4.18 -10.61 32.18
CA TYR A 149 4.47 -9.52 33.12
C TYR A 149 5.45 -9.98 34.23
N GLU A 150 5.34 -11.22 34.70
CA GLU A 150 6.25 -11.84 35.67
C GLU A 150 7.70 -12.00 35.19
N LEU A 151 7.97 -11.90 33.88
CA LEU A 151 9.33 -11.94 33.34
C LEU A 151 10.08 -10.59 33.47
N PHE A 152 9.39 -9.48 33.74
CA PHE A 152 10.02 -8.17 33.86
C PHE A 152 10.59 -7.92 35.26
N ASP A 153 11.79 -7.35 35.30
CA ASP A 153 12.43 -6.93 36.56
C ASP A 153 11.85 -5.60 37.03
N ASP A 154 11.91 -4.58 36.17
CA ASP A 154 11.36 -3.24 36.39
C ASP A 154 10.13 -2.94 35.50
N VAL A 155 9.30 -2.01 35.97
CA VAL A 155 8.14 -1.47 35.26
C VAL A 155 8.22 0.06 35.23
N ILE A 156 7.92 0.66 34.07
CA ILE A 156 7.80 2.12 33.89
C ILE A 156 6.35 2.45 33.51
N LEU A 157 5.69 3.28 34.31
CA LEU A 157 4.34 3.79 34.05
C LEU A 157 4.39 5.26 33.67
N LEU A 158 3.78 5.60 32.53
CA LEU A 158 3.78 6.96 31.99
C LEU A 158 2.35 7.43 31.71
N CYS A 159 1.97 8.60 32.24
CA CYS A 159 0.65 9.21 32.05
C CYS A 159 0.78 10.71 31.78
N GLU A 160 0.01 11.24 30.82
CA GLU A 160 0.06 12.65 30.36
C GLU A 160 1.49 13.21 30.07
N GLY A 161 2.47 12.34 29.78
CA GLY A 161 3.87 12.72 29.55
C GLY A 161 4.76 12.74 30.81
N GLN A 162 4.27 12.24 31.95
CA GLN A 162 4.98 12.15 33.22
C GLN A 162 5.18 10.69 33.65
N ILE A 163 6.33 10.36 34.25
CA ILE A 163 6.57 9.04 34.86
C ILE A 163 5.85 9.00 36.21
N VAL A 164 4.82 8.15 36.28
CA VAL A 164 3.94 7.94 37.46
C VAL A 164 4.60 7.00 38.46
N PHE A 165 5.33 6.00 37.97
CA PHE A 165 6.10 5.03 38.75
C PHE A 165 7.23 4.48 37.86
N GLN A 166 8.39 4.21 38.47
CA GLN A 166 9.50 3.48 37.84
C GLN A 166 10.21 2.61 38.90
N GLY A 167 10.52 1.37 38.57
CA GLY A 167 11.29 0.46 39.42
C GLY A 167 10.67 -0.93 39.53
N PRO A 168 11.02 -1.70 40.58
CA PRO A 168 10.72 -3.13 40.63
C PRO A 168 9.24 -3.47 40.49
N ARG A 169 8.96 -4.48 39.66
CA ARG A 169 7.63 -5.03 39.34
C ARG A 169 6.71 -5.21 40.55
N GLU A 170 7.28 -5.59 41.68
CA GLU A 170 6.57 -5.97 42.91
C GLU A 170 6.13 -4.74 43.71
N SER A 171 7.01 -3.74 43.85
CA SER A 171 6.74 -2.49 44.56
C SER A 171 5.69 -1.59 43.88
N ALA A 172 5.33 -1.88 42.62
CA ALA A 172 4.28 -1.16 41.90
C ALA A 172 2.91 -1.30 42.59
N LEU A 173 2.56 -2.50 43.07
CA LEU A 173 1.28 -2.72 43.77
C LEU A 173 1.24 -2.01 45.13
N ASP A 174 2.35 -2.02 45.87
CA ASP A 174 2.47 -1.33 47.16
C ASP A 174 2.37 0.20 47.00
N PHE A 175 2.91 0.77 45.93
CA PHE A 175 2.79 2.19 45.62
C PHE A 175 1.33 2.62 45.38
N PHE A 176 0.57 1.87 44.57
CA PHE A 176 -0.85 2.20 44.35
C PHE A 176 -1.71 1.92 45.58
N ALA A 177 -1.37 0.90 46.39
CA ALA A 177 -2.00 0.65 47.69
C ALA A 177 -1.76 1.78 48.70
N TYR A 178 -0.55 2.34 48.75
CA TYR A 178 -0.22 3.54 49.53
C TYR A 178 -1.04 4.77 49.07
N MET A 179 -1.35 4.87 47.78
CA MET A 179 -2.22 5.90 47.21
C MET A 179 -3.73 5.62 47.36
N GLY A 180 -4.13 4.54 48.04
CA GLY A 180 -5.53 4.18 48.33
C GLY A 180 -6.21 3.26 47.33
N PHE A 181 -5.52 2.79 46.30
CA PHE A 181 -6.06 1.94 45.24
C PHE A 181 -5.63 0.48 45.38
N ARG A 182 -6.54 -0.49 45.18
CA ARG A 182 -6.19 -1.93 45.23
C ARG A 182 -6.58 -2.68 43.97
N CYS A 183 -5.67 -3.54 43.50
CA CYS A 183 -5.94 -4.47 42.41
C CYS A 183 -6.94 -5.57 42.87
N PRO A 184 -8.06 -5.80 42.14
CA PRO A 184 -8.98 -6.90 42.43
C PRO A 184 -8.33 -8.27 42.16
N ARG A 185 -8.69 -9.29 42.95
CA ARG A 185 -8.13 -10.66 42.88
C ARG A 185 -8.26 -11.40 41.55
N ARG A 186 -9.07 -10.89 40.60
CA ARG A 186 -9.25 -11.46 39.26
C ARG A 186 -8.80 -10.53 38.12
N LYS A 187 -8.34 -9.31 38.41
CA LYS A 187 -7.81 -8.39 37.40
C LYS A 187 -6.31 -8.67 37.21
N ASN A 188 -5.85 -8.63 35.98
CA ASN A 188 -4.43 -8.67 35.65
C ASN A 188 -3.73 -7.40 36.18
N VAL A 189 -2.54 -7.54 36.77
CA VAL A 189 -1.79 -6.42 37.35
C VAL A 189 -1.46 -5.37 36.29
N ALA A 190 -1.06 -5.78 35.09
CA ALA A 190 -0.74 -4.85 34.01
C ALA A 190 -1.95 -4.00 33.57
N ASP A 191 -3.15 -4.60 33.53
CA ASP A 191 -4.38 -3.90 33.15
C ASP A 191 -4.85 -2.96 34.28
N PHE A 192 -4.77 -3.40 35.55
CA PHE A 192 -5.00 -2.53 36.72
C PHE A 192 -4.11 -1.28 36.70
N LEU A 193 -2.81 -1.44 36.43
CA LEU A 193 -1.85 -0.34 36.39
C LEU A 193 -2.12 0.66 35.24
N GLN A 194 -2.73 0.22 34.13
CA GLN A 194 -3.15 1.11 33.04
C GLN A 194 -4.49 1.81 33.31
N GLU A 195 -5.42 1.16 34.02
CA GLU A 195 -6.74 1.73 34.31
C GLU A 195 -6.74 2.65 35.55
N VAL A 196 -5.93 2.38 36.58
CA VAL A 196 -5.84 3.21 37.80
C VAL A 196 -5.31 4.63 37.53
N ILE A 197 -4.59 4.83 36.42
CA ILE A 197 -4.15 6.15 35.95
C ILE A 197 -5.17 6.85 35.02
N SER A 198 -6.30 6.19 34.68
CA SER A 198 -7.32 6.73 33.78
C SER A 198 -8.47 7.41 34.54
N LYS A 199 -8.80 8.65 34.16
CA LYS A 199 -9.89 9.43 34.76
C LYS A 199 -11.27 8.75 34.71
N LYS A 200 -11.53 7.85 33.74
CA LYS A 200 -12.80 7.13 33.64
C LYS A 200 -12.86 5.90 34.56
N ASP A 201 -11.71 5.33 34.89
CA ASP A 201 -11.60 3.92 35.32
C ASP A 201 -10.93 3.79 36.71
N GLN A 202 -10.31 4.86 37.21
CA GLN A 202 -9.67 4.96 38.52
C GLN A 202 -10.64 4.78 39.72
N GLU A 203 -11.91 5.16 39.56
CA GLU A 203 -12.93 5.09 40.63
C GLU A 203 -13.17 3.66 41.12
N GLN A 204 -13.25 2.68 40.20
CA GLN A 204 -13.57 1.28 40.52
C GLN A 204 -12.50 0.59 41.39
N TYR A 205 -11.32 1.21 41.52
CA TYR A 205 -10.17 0.71 42.28
C TYR A 205 -9.99 1.37 43.65
N TRP A 206 -10.80 2.38 43.98
CA TRP A 206 -10.73 3.07 45.26
C TRP A 206 -11.11 2.11 46.40
N SER A 207 -10.18 1.92 47.35
CA SER A 207 -10.27 0.85 48.35
C SER A 207 -10.48 1.33 49.79
N ASN A 208 -10.64 2.64 49.98
CA ASN A 208 -10.70 3.28 51.29
C ASN A 208 -12.14 3.71 51.63
N PRO A 209 -12.90 2.97 52.45
CA PRO A 209 -14.34 3.16 52.62
C PRO A 209 -14.71 4.44 53.38
N ASP A 210 -13.79 4.95 54.21
CA ASP A 210 -14.03 6.12 55.07
C ASP A 210 -13.85 7.47 54.34
N LEU A 211 -13.46 7.44 53.06
CA LEU A 211 -13.22 8.63 52.23
C LEU A 211 -13.95 8.51 50.89
N PRO A 212 -14.73 9.51 50.46
CA PRO A 212 -15.30 9.52 49.11
C PRO A 212 -14.19 9.63 48.06
N TYR A 213 -14.34 8.90 46.96
CA TYR A 213 -13.40 8.97 45.84
C TYR A 213 -13.34 10.39 45.26
N LEU A 214 -12.12 10.85 44.96
CA LEU A 214 -11.85 12.10 44.26
C LEU A 214 -10.64 11.91 43.34
N TYR A 215 -10.83 12.21 42.04
CA TYR A 215 -9.83 11.95 41.00
C TYR A 215 -8.44 12.47 41.36
N VAL A 216 -7.46 11.56 41.36
CA VAL A 216 -6.04 11.81 41.58
C VAL A 216 -5.38 12.06 40.21
N PRO A 217 -5.00 13.31 39.88
CA PRO A 217 -4.32 13.61 38.62
C PRO A 217 -2.88 13.08 38.61
N PRO A 218 -2.29 12.78 37.43
CA PRO A 218 -0.95 12.21 37.30
C PRO A 218 0.12 12.89 38.14
N ALA A 219 0.14 14.23 38.17
CA ALA A 219 1.10 15.01 38.95
C ALA A 219 1.13 14.64 40.46
N LYS A 220 0.00 14.30 41.07
CA LYS A 220 -0.03 13.85 42.48
C LYS A 220 0.65 12.51 42.67
N PHE A 221 0.55 11.58 41.70
CA PHE A 221 1.29 10.33 41.75
C PHE A 221 2.79 10.58 41.56
N VAL A 222 3.21 11.49 40.67
CA VAL A 222 4.64 11.86 40.50
C VAL A 222 5.23 12.38 41.82
N ASP A 223 4.52 13.28 42.51
CA ASP A 223 4.98 13.85 43.78
C ASP A 223 4.97 12.82 44.92
N ALA A 224 4.00 11.89 44.94
CA ALA A 224 4.00 10.77 45.87
C ALA A 224 5.13 9.75 45.59
N PHE A 225 5.40 9.44 44.32
CA PHE A 225 6.44 8.49 43.91
C PHE A 225 7.84 8.97 44.33
N ARG A 226 8.11 10.28 44.21
CA ARG A 226 9.34 10.91 44.74
C ARG A 226 9.54 10.75 46.25
N LEU A 227 8.45 10.57 47.01
CA LEU A 227 8.49 10.37 48.46
C LEU A 227 8.51 8.88 48.87
N PHE A 228 8.03 8.01 47.97
CA PHE A 228 8.00 6.56 48.12
C PHE A 228 9.41 5.93 48.03
N GLN A 229 9.60 4.77 48.65
CA GLN A 229 10.94 4.18 48.81
C GLN A 229 11.63 3.88 47.47
N ALA A 230 10.92 3.30 46.50
CA ALA A 230 11.48 2.99 45.19
C ALA A 230 11.95 4.24 44.43
N GLY A 231 11.20 5.35 44.50
CA GLY A 231 11.58 6.61 43.86
C GLY A 231 12.79 7.28 44.51
N LYS A 232 12.96 7.15 45.84
CA LYS A 232 14.15 7.62 46.56
C LYS A 232 15.39 6.81 46.21
N ASN A 233 15.32 5.49 46.31
CA ASN A 233 16.42 4.59 45.92
C ASN A 233 16.88 4.90 44.49
N LEU A 234 15.93 5.03 43.54
CA LEU A 234 16.23 5.35 42.15
C LEU A 234 16.91 6.71 41.99
N SER A 235 16.53 7.76 42.75
CA SER A 235 17.25 9.04 42.72
C SER A 235 18.66 8.94 43.32
N GLU A 236 18.83 8.20 44.42
CA GLU A 236 20.13 8.00 45.07
C GLU A 236 21.09 7.18 44.19
N GLU A 237 20.59 6.18 43.46
CA GLU A 237 21.36 5.42 42.47
C GLU A 237 21.74 6.26 41.24
N LEU A 238 20.84 7.11 40.74
CA LEU A 238 21.11 7.98 39.59
C LEU A 238 22.10 9.12 39.90
N ASP A 239 22.18 9.56 41.16
CA ASP A 239 23.17 10.55 41.61
C ASP A 239 24.60 9.96 41.75
N VAL A 240 24.77 8.63 41.74
CA VAL A 240 26.09 7.97 41.78
C VAL A 240 26.67 7.83 40.36
N PRO A 241 27.77 8.54 40.01
CA PRO A 241 28.33 8.46 38.66
C PRO A 241 29.05 7.13 38.40
N PHE A 242 28.63 6.43 37.34
CA PHE A 242 29.20 5.14 36.92
C PHE A 242 30.73 5.20 36.71
N ASP A 243 31.50 4.37 37.43
CA ASP A 243 32.95 4.28 37.27
C ASP A 243 33.34 3.58 35.95
N LYS A 244 33.89 4.38 35.05
CA LYS A 244 34.35 3.96 33.71
C LYS A 244 35.41 2.85 33.75
N ARG A 245 36.07 2.59 34.89
CA ARG A 245 37.05 1.51 35.05
C ARG A 245 36.49 0.11 34.89
N TYR A 246 35.19 -0.10 35.15
CA TYR A 246 34.52 -1.39 34.95
C TYR A 246 34.16 -1.67 33.47
N ASN A 247 34.28 -0.68 32.59
CA ASN A 247 33.81 -0.77 31.21
C ASN A 247 34.87 -1.42 30.30
N HIS A 248 34.55 -2.56 29.70
CA HIS A 248 35.45 -3.28 28.80
C HIS A 248 35.72 -2.46 27.52
N PRO A 249 36.96 -2.40 26.96
CA PRO A 249 37.26 -1.60 25.78
C PRO A 249 36.41 -1.93 24.54
N ALA A 250 35.88 -3.15 24.46
CA ALA A 250 35.01 -3.61 23.37
C ALA A 250 33.50 -3.47 23.66
N ALA A 251 33.10 -2.83 24.76
CA ALA A 251 31.69 -2.63 25.16
C ALA A 251 30.99 -1.47 24.43
N LEU A 252 31.75 -0.54 23.84
CA LEU A 252 31.25 0.59 23.05
C LEU A 252 31.76 0.50 21.62
N ALA A 253 30.85 0.50 20.65
CA ALA A 253 31.20 0.46 19.23
C ALA A 253 31.80 1.82 18.78
N THR A 254 33.12 1.84 18.57
CA THR A 254 33.86 3.05 18.14
C THR A 254 33.70 3.40 16.66
N SER A 255 33.00 2.57 15.88
CA SER A 255 32.80 2.75 14.44
C SER A 255 31.31 2.71 14.06
N ARG A 256 30.92 3.58 13.12
CA ARG A 256 29.52 3.78 12.69
C ARG A 256 28.91 2.59 11.92
N PHE A 257 29.73 1.61 11.53
CA PHE A 257 29.33 0.39 10.85
C PHE A 257 30.17 -0.77 11.43
N GLY A 258 29.55 -1.88 11.83
CA GLY A 258 30.25 -3.02 12.46
C GLY A 258 31.10 -3.89 11.49
N MET A 259 31.09 -3.57 10.19
CA MET A 259 31.75 -4.32 9.12
C MET A 259 32.58 -3.39 8.22
N LYS A 260 33.65 -3.89 7.59
CA LYS A 260 34.47 -3.05 6.69
C LYS A 260 33.71 -2.77 5.40
N ARG A 261 33.86 -1.55 4.86
CA ARG A 261 33.17 -1.09 3.64
C ARG A 261 33.30 -2.05 2.43
N ARG A 262 34.44 -2.76 2.30
CA ARG A 262 34.68 -3.75 1.24
C ARG A 262 33.83 -5.02 1.39
N GLU A 263 33.59 -5.46 2.62
CA GLU A 263 32.77 -6.63 2.92
C GLU A 263 31.28 -6.29 2.79
N LEU A 264 30.85 -5.12 3.29
CA LEU A 264 29.52 -4.57 3.06
C LEU A 264 29.18 -4.50 1.56
N LEU A 265 30.13 -4.06 0.72
CA LEU A 265 29.97 -4.03 -0.73
C LEU A 265 29.79 -5.44 -1.32
N LYS A 266 30.61 -6.43 -0.89
CA LYS A 266 30.50 -7.83 -1.34
C LYS A 266 29.15 -8.44 -0.96
N THR A 267 28.70 -8.26 0.29
CA THR A 267 27.39 -8.70 0.77
C THR A 267 26.26 -8.03 -0.01
N SER A 268 26.33 -6.71 -0.21
CA SER A 268 25.33 -5.95 -0.97
C SER A 268 25.25 -6.35 -2.44
N PHE A 269 26.38 -6.65 -3.09
CA PHE A 269 26.41 -7.11 -4.47
C PHE A 269 25.79 -8.50 -4.61
N ASN A 270 26.16 -9.45 -3.74
CA ASN A 270 25.56 -10.78 -3.72
C ASN A 270 24.04 -10.72 -3.48
N TRP A 271 23.59 -9.80 -2.61
CA TRP A 271 22.18 -9.55 -2.35
C TRP A 271 21.42 -8.99 -3.56
N GLN A 272 22.00 -8.03 -4.30
CA GLN A 272 21.40 -7.56 -5.56
C GLN A 272 21.31 -8.67 -6.60
N VAL A 273 22.34 -9.50 -6.75
CA VAL A 273 22.31 -10.67 -7.66
C VAL A 273 21.23 -11.68 -7.24
N LEU A 274 21.04 -11.92 -5.94
CA LEU A 274 19.96 -12.77 -5.43
C LEU A 274 18.57 -12.18 -5.74
N LEU A 275 18.37 -10.88 -5.51
CA LEU A 275 17.10 -10.20 -5.83
C LEU A 275 16.83 -10.17 -7.34
N MET A 276 17.86 -10.03 -8.19
CA MET A 276 17.71 -10.12 -9.64
C MET A 276 17.32 -11.54 -10.09
N LYS A 277 17.89 -12.59 -9.47
CA LYS A 277 17.49 -13.98 -9.71
C LYS A 277 16.06 -14.27 -9.23
N ARG A 278 15.67 -13.80 -8.05
CA ARG A 278 14.29 -14.01 -7.54
C ARG A 278 13.25 -13.23 -8.37
N ASN A 279 13.58 -12.02 -8.82
CA ASN A 279 12.74 -11.23 -9.74
C ASN A 279 13.02 -11.53 -11.23
N ALA A 280 13.60 -12.71 -11.56
CA ALA A 280 14.00 -13.03 -12.93
C ALA A 280 12.85 -12.91 -13.93
N PHE A 281 11.60 -13.18 -13.55
CA PHE A 281 10.44 -12.93 -14.41
C PHE A 281 10.37 -11.49 -14.95
N ILE A 282 10.62 -10.48 -14.11
CA ILE A 282 10.60 -9.06 -14.53
C ILE A 282 11.77 -8.75 -15.46
N TYR A 283 12.96 -9.28 -15.17
CA TYR A 283 14.15 -9.04 -16.01
C TYR A 283 14.11 -9.81 -17.33
N VAL A 284 13.60 -11.04 -17.34
CA VAL A 284 13.33 -11.85 -18.55
C VAL A 284 12.21 -11.20 -19.36
N PHE A 285 11.14 -10.69 -18.73
CA PHE A 285 10.10 -9.94 -19.44
C PHE A 285 10.65 -8.65 -20.05
N LYS A 286 11.41 -7.83 -19.30
CA LYS A 286 12.11 -6.65 -19.85
C LYS A 286 13.07 -7.03 -20.98
N PHE A 287 13.77 -8.16 -20.89
CA PHE A 287 14.68 -8.65 -21.94
C PHE A 287 13.92 -9.11 -23.19
N VAL A 288 12.86 -9.90 -23.04
CA VAL A 288 11.98 -10.34 -24.14
C VAL A 288 11.26 -9.15 -24.78
N GLN A 289 10.83 -8.17 -23.99
CA GLN A 289 10.29 -6.89 -24.46
C GLN A 289 11.33 -6.12 -25.30
N LEU A 290 12.55 -5.93 -24.78
CA LEU A 290 13.63 -5.25 -25.50
C LEU A 290 14.04 -6.01 -26.76
N LEU A 291 14.07 -7.34 -26.72
CA LEU A 291 14.35 -8.20 -27.87
C LEU A 291 13.25 -8.12 -28.92
N PHE A 292 11.97 -8.21 -28.52
CA PHE A 292 10.83 -8.03 -29.42
C PHE A 292 10.84 -6.63 -30.07
N VAL A 293 11.11 -5.59 -29.28
CA VAL A 293 11.24 -4.21 -29.77
C VAL A 293 12.44 -4.06 -30.72
N ALA A 294 13.58 -4.68 -30.41
CA ALA A 294 14.75 -4.72 -31.28
C ALA A 294 14.45 -5.46 -32.59
N LEU A 295 13.70 -6.58 -32.54
CA LEU A 295 13.27 -7.34 -33.72
C LEU A 295 12.24 -6.56 -34.57
N VAL A 296 11.28 -5.85 -33.95
CA VAL A 296 10.37 -4.96 -34.67
C VAL A 296 11.15 -3.82 -35.32
N THR A 297 11.99 -3.12 -34.56
CA THR A 297 12.84 -2.01 -35.05
C THR A 297 13.73 -2.48 -36.19
N MET A 298 14.42 -3.61 -36.01
CA MET A 298 15.17 -4.30 -37.06
C MET A 298 14.27 -4.51 -38.28
N SER A 299 13.15 -5.25 -38.17
CA SER A 299 12.25 -5.55 -39.30
C SER A 299 11.66 -4.33 -40.04
N VAL A 300 11.60 -3.16 -39.39
CA VAL A 300 11.15 -1.90 -39.98
C VAL A 300 12.27 -1.22 -40.77
N PHE A 301 13.51 -1.29 -40.28
CA PHE A 301 14.70 -0.79 -40.97
C PHE A 301 15.43 -1.87 -41.81
N PHE A 302 14.94 -3.12 -41.83
CA PHE A 302 15.58 -4.26 -42.50
C PHE A 302 15.37 -4.20 -44.01
N ARG A 303 16.22 -3.41 -44.67
CA ARG A 303 16.44 -3.46 -46.11
C ARG A 303 17.87 -3.93 -46.34
N THR A 304 18.02 -5.03 -47.06
CA THR A 304 19.33 -5.56 -47.48
C THR A 304 20.12 -4.59 -48.37
N THR A 305 19.46 -3.57 -48.92
CA THR A 305 20.07 -2.44 -49.63
C THR A 305 19.45 -1.10 -49.19
N MET A 306 19.92 -0.52 -48.07
CA MET A 306 19.79 0.93 -47.87
C MET A 306 20.92 1.64 -48.60
N HIS A 307 20.57 2.45 -49.60
CA HIS A 307 21.55 3.19 -50.39
C HIS A 307 22.15 4.33 -49.54
N HIS A 308 23.41 4.67 -49.80
CA HIS A 308 24.16 5.72 -49.08
C HIS A 308 24.39 6.91 -50.03
N ASN A 309 23.38 7.20 -50.86
CA ASN A 309 23.56 7.97 -52.09
C ASN A 309 22.84 9.32 -52.05
N THR A 310 21.88 9.51 -51.12
CA THR A 310 21.11 10.76 -51.00
C THR A 310 21.11 11.29 -49.56
N ILE A 311 20.88 12.60 -49.42
CA ILE A 311 20.67 13.26 -48.13
C ILE A 311 19.42 12.72 -47.41
N ASP A 312 18.43 12.27 -48.20
CA ASP A 312 17.18 11.69 -47.73
C ASP A 312 17.38 10.31 -47.08
N ASP A 313 18.28 9.47 -47.62
CA ASP A 313 18.72 8.23 -47.00
C ASP A 313 19.48 8.49 -45.68
N GLY A 314 20.38 9.48 -45.68
CA GLY A 314 21.09 9.93 -44.47
C GLY A 314 20.15 10.41 -43.37
N GLY A 315 19.03 11.05 -43.73
CA GLY A 315 17.95 11.41 -42.81
C GLY A 315 17.27 10.21 -42.14
N LEU A 316 17.08 9.11 -42.87
CA LEU A 316 16.52 7.87 -42.33
C LEU A 316 17.49 7.17 -41.35
N TYR A 317 18.79 7.17 -41.65
CA TYR A 317 19.82 6.68 -40.73
C TYR A 317 19.92 7.51 -39.43
N LEU A 318 19.91 8.84 -39.53
CA LEU A 318 19.89 9.71 -38.34
C LEU A 318 18.63 9.46 -37.49
N GLY A 319 17.49 9.21 -38.13
CA GLY A 319 16.24 8.86 -37.47
C GLY A 319 16.27 7.53 -36.71
N SER A 320 16.94 6.49 -37.23
CA SER A 320 17.09 5.20 -36.53
C SER A 320 18.05 5.28 -35.33
N LEU A 321 19.14 6.05 -35.44
CA LEU A 321 20.06 6.35 -34.33
C LEU A 321 19.37 7.14 -33.21
N TYR A 322 18.63 8.19 -33.57
CA TYR A 322 17.86 8.97 -32.60
C TYR A 322 16.78 8.11 -31.93
N PHE A 323 16.00 7.34 -32.71
CA PHE A 323 14.99 6.42 -32.17
C PHE A 323 15.61 5.43 -31.16
N SER A 324 16.73 4.80 -31.51
CA SER A 324 17.45 3.87 -30.62
C SER A 324 17.90 4.54 -29.31
N THR A 325 18.38 5.78 -29.39
CA THR A 325 18.79 6.59 -28.23
C THR A 325 17.59 6.95 -27.35
N VAL A 326 16.44 7.24 -27.96
CA VAL A 326 15.17 7.54 -27.27
C VAL A 326 14.59 6.31 -26.56
N ILE A 327 14.70 5.11 -27.14
CA ILE A 327 14.29 3.85 -26.46
C ILE A 327 15.04 3.68 -25.14
N ILE A 328 16.36 3.89 -25.14
CA ILE A 328 17.21 3.75 -23.95
C ILE A 328 16.80 4.78 -22.88
N LEU A 329 16.44 6.00 -23.30
CA LEU A 329 15.97 7.06 -22.40
C LEU A 329 14.58 6.74 -21.78
N PHE A 330 13.64 6.22 -22.57
CA PHE A 330 12.32 5.79 -22.06
C PHE A 330 12.39 4.60 -21.10
N ASN A 331 13.35 3.69 -21.26
CA ASN A 331 13.52 2.57 -20.33
C ASN A 331 13.95 3.04 -18.93
N GLY A 332 14.77 4.10 -18.84
CA GLY A 332 15.17 4.72 -17.57
C GLY A 332 13.99 5.30 -16.77
N PHE A 333 12.97 5.83 -17.45
CA PHE A 333 11.77 6.39 -16.81
C PHE A 333 10.96 5.32 -16.05
N MET A 334 10.98 4.06 -16.51
CA MET A 334 10.27 2.95 -15.86
C MET A 334 10.88 2.52 -14.52
N GLU A 335 12.10 2.95 -14.17
CA GLU A 335 12.67 2.69 -12.84
C GLU A 335 12.16 3.68 -11.77
N VAL A 336 11.50 4.80 -12.14
CA VAL A 336 10.95 5.78 -11.18
C VAL A 336 9.93 5.14 -10.22
N PRO A 337 8.81 4.53 -10.67
CA PRO A 337 7.84 3.92 -9.76
C PRO A 337 8.43 2.73 -9.01
N MET A 338 9.28 1.93 -9.65
CA MET A 338 9.99 0.81 -9.00
C MET A 338 10.95 1.27 -7.89
N LEU A 339 11.56 2.44 -8.02
CA LEU A 339 12.40 3.04 -6.99
C LEU A 339 11.54 3.62 -5.86
N VAL A 340 10.48 4.36 -6.19
CA VAL A 340 9.57 4.97 -5.19
C VAL A 340 8.92 3.90 -4.32
N ALA A 341 8.48 2.77 -4.89
CA ALA A 341 7.97 1.63 -4.13
C ALA A 341 9.01 0.98 -3.18
N LYS A 342 10.31 1.14 -3.46
CA LYS A 342 11.41 0.64 -2.60
C LYS A 342 11.87 1.66 -1.56
N LEU A 343 11.49 2.94 -1.67
CA LEU A 343 11.94 3.99 -0.75
C LEU A 343 11.63 3.71 0.73
N PRO A 344 10.43 3.24 1.15
CA PRO A 344 10.15 2.98 2.56
C PRO A 344 11.10 1.94 3.18
N VAL A 345 11.40 0.87 2.45
CA VAL A 345 12.38 -0.16 2.85
C VAL A 345 13.78 0.45 2.87
N LEU A 346 14.16 1.23 1.85
CA LEU A 346 15.47 1.88 1.80
C LEU A 346 15.66 2.91 2.94
N TYR A 347 14.62 3.62 3.37
CA TYR A 347 14.67 4.49 4.54
C TYR A 347 14.88 3.67 5.83
N LYS A 348 14.05 2.66 6.10
CA LYS A 348 14.26 1.74 7.25
C LYS A 348 15.71 1.21 7.28
N HIS A 349 16.23 0.76 6.14
CA HIS A 349 17.57 0.18 6.05
C HIS A 349 18.72 1.22 6.11
N ARG A 350 18.48 2.48 5.69
CA ARG A 350 19.40 3.62 5.86
C ARG A 350 19.47 4.05 7.33
N ASP A 351 18.31 4.10 7.99
CA ASP A 351 18.19 4.60 9.36
C ASP A 351 18.75 3.57 10.35
N LEU A 352 18.65 2.27 10.03
CA LEU A 352 19.42 1.16 10.63
C LEU A 352 20.86 1.01 10.09
N HIS A 353 21.36 1.97 9.30
CA HIS A 353 22.76 2.10 8.85
C HIS A 353 23.34 0.93 8.03
N PHE A 354 22.55 0.19 7.23
CA PHE A 354 23.03 -1.02 6.58
C PHE A 354 23.99 -0.85 5.38
N TYR A 355 23.97 0.24 4.60
CA TYR A 355 24.88 0.40 3.44
C TYR A 355 25.06 1.83 2.86
N PRO A 356 26.23 2.15 2.27
CA PRO A 356 26.45 3.26 1.33
C PRO A 356 26.36 2.82 -0.16
N SER A 357 26.07 3.73 -1.09
CA SER A 357 25.48 3.38 -2.40
C SER A 357 26.17 3.92 -3.67
N TRP A 358 27.11 3.18 -4.28
CA TRP A 358 27.57 3.37 -5.68
C TRP A 358 28.42 2.19 -6.22
N ILE A 359 28.41 1.92 -7.54
CA ILE A 359 29.53 1.48 -8.46
C ILE A 359 29.03 0.91 -9.82
N LEU A 360 29.79 1.23 -10.90
CA LEU A 360 30.02 0.72 -12.29
C LEU A 360 29.26 -0.53 -12.84
N GLY A 361 29.23 -0.91 -14.14
CA GLY A 361 29.88 -0.49 -15.43
C GLY A 361 29.23 -1.29 -16.61
N GLN A 362 29.59 -1.27 -17.91
CA GLN A 362 30.17 -0.29 -18.86
C GLN A 362 30.74 -1.08 -20.09
N PHE A 363 30.30 -1.05 -21.37
CA PHE A 363 29.16 -0.49 -22.13
C PHE A 363 29.15 1.04 -22.46
N LEU A 364 30.33 1.67 -22.44
CA LEU A 364 30.59 3.13 -22.37
C LEU A 364 29.49 4.15 -22.72
N ILE A 365 29.32 4.66 -23.96
CA ILE A 365 28.47 5.86 -24.18
C ILE A 365 26.99 5.61 -23.85
N TYR A 366 26.39 4.53 -24.35
CA TYR A 366 25.00 4.19 -24.00
C TYR A 366 24.85 3.82 -22.52
N PHE A 367 25.91 3.29 -21.88
CA PHE A 367 25.94 3.12 -20.42
C PHE A 367 26.00 4.46 -19.68
N LEU A 368 26.82 5.41 -20.09
CA LEU A 368 26.91 6.73 -19.47
C LEU A 368 25.60 7.51 -19.66
N LEU A 369 24.96 7.42 -20.82
CA LEU A 369 23.61 7.94 -21.05
C LEU A 369 22.58 7.26 -20.13
N HIS A 370 22.61 5.94 -20.03
CA HIS A 370 21.70 5.17 -19.18
C HIS A 370 21.90 5.46 -17.69
N GLN A 371 23.14 5.48 -17.19
CA GLN A 371 23.46 5.86 -15.81
C GLN A 371 23.12 7.33 -15.50
N MET A 372 23.38 8.25 -16.43
CA MET A 372 22.96 9.65 -16.33
C MET A 372 21.43 9.75 -16.23
N SER A 373 20.68 9.03 -17.07
CA SER A 373 19.21 9.00 -17.02
C SER A 373 18.70 8.41 -15.70
N ILE A 374 19.31 7.33 -15.21
CA ILE A 374 19.00 6.72 -13.91
C ILE A 374 19.28 7.72 -12.77
N ALA A 375 20.39 8.45 -12.82
CA ALA A 375 20.73 9.46 -11.82
C ALA A 375 19.77 10.67 -11.85
N LEU A 376 19.37 11.13 -13.04
CA LEU A 376 18.36 12.16 -13.23
C LEU A 376 16.99 11.72 -12.68
N PHE A 377 16.54 10.52 -13.03
CA PHE A 377 15.27 9.97 -12.55
C PHE A 377 15.27 9.66 -11.04
N ARG A 378 16.44 9.27 -10.48
CA ARG A 378 16.65 9.18 -9.02
C ARG A 378 16.45 10.53 -8.33
N ILE A 379 16.99 11.62 -8.87
CA ILE A 379 16.70 12.98 -8.37
C ILE A 379 15.19 13.22 -8.36
N MET A 380 14.51 13.02 -9.49
CA MET A 380 13.09 13.36 -9.62
C MET A 380 12.22 12.56 -8.62
N GLY A 381 12.57 11.31 -8.32
CA GLY A 381 12.00 10.55 -7.21
C GLY A 381 12.26 11.18 -5.84
N SER A 382 13.53 11.46 -5.51
CA SER A 382 13.93 12.03 -4.20
C SER A 382 13.43 13.45 -3.94
N LEU A 383 13.25 14.25 -4.99
CA LEU A 383 12.74 15.62 -4.93
C LEU A 383 11.21 15.63 -4.85
N GLY A 384 10.57 14.82 -5.72
CA GLY A 384 9.13 14.73 -5.83
C GLY A 384 8.44 14.10 -4.62
N ARG A 385 9.09 13.15 -3.94
CA ARG A 385 8.67 12.52 -2.65
C ARG A 385 7.26 11.88 -2.61
N ASN A 386 6.57 11.88 -3.75
CA ASN A 386 5.26 11.33 -4.00
C ASN A 386 5.27 10.80 -5.44
N MET A 387 4.63 9.65 -5.69
CA MET A 387 4.71 8.96 -6.98
C MET A 387 4.13 9.78 -8.15
N ILE A 388 3.01 10.49 -7.95
CA ILE A 388 2.38 11.29 -9.02
C ILE A 388 3.27 12.48 -9.38
N VAL A 389 3.79 13.17 -8.36
CA VAL A 389 4.72 14.29 -8.49
C VAL A 389 6.01 13.84 -9.20
N ALA A 390 6.61 12.72 -8.76
CA ALA A 390 7.83 12.18 -9.33
C ALA A 390 7.68 11.74 -10.80
N ASN A 391 6.59 11.06 -11.15
CA ASN A 391 6.30 10.66 -12.55
C ASN A 391 6.10 11.90 -13.45
N THR A 392 5.43 12.93 -12.92
CA THR A 392 5.16 14.18 -13.65
C THR A 392 6.44 14.99 -13.90
N PHE A 393 7.24 15.24 -12.86
CA PHE A 393 8.53 15.95 -13.02
C PHE A 393 9.59 15.12 -13.76
N GLY A 394 9.54 13.79 -13.67
CA GLY A 394 10.35 12.89 -14.51
C GLY A 394 10.01 13.06 -16.00
N SER A 395 8.72 13.04 -16.34
CA SER A 395 8.25 13.30 -17.71
C SER A 395 8.65 14.68 -18.20
N PHE A 396 8.59 15.70 -17.32
CA PHE A 396 9.06 17.05 -17.65
C PHE A 396 10.55 17.09 -18.02
N ALA A 397 11.41 16.56 -17.14
CA ALA A 397 12.85 16.57 -17.35
C ALA A 397 13.24 15.81 -18.62
N MET A 398 12.54 14.72 -18.92
CA MET A 398 12.72 13.98 -20.16
C MET A 398 12.36 14.82 -21.40
N LEU A 399 11.25 15.57 -21.36
CA LEU A 399 10.82 16.47 -22.44
C LEU A 399 11.85 17.60 -22.66
N VAL A 400 12.32 18.25 -21.59
CA VAL A 400 13.41 19.26 -21.64
C VAL A 400 14.63 18.70 -22.36
N VAL A 401 15.11 17.54 -21.91
CA VAL A 401 16.33 16.90 -22.42
C VAL A 401 16.16 16.45 -23.88
N MET A 402 15.00 15.94 -24.28
CA MET A 402 14.71 15.52 -25.66
C MET A 402 14.54 16.70 -26.62
N ALA A 403 13.81 17.75 -26.25
CA ALA A 403 13.59 18.93 -27.09
C ALA A 403 14.91 19.69 -27.36
N LEU A 404 15.78 19.77 -26.35
CA LEU A 404 17.06 20.47 -26.42
C LEU A 404 18.24 19.57 -26.86
N GLY A 405 17.96 18.31 -27.22
CA GLY A 405 18.98 17.32 -27.65
C GLY A 405 19.48 17.47 -29.09
N GLY A 406 19.06 18.51 -29.83
CA GLY A 406 19.55 18.83 -31.17
C GLY A 406 18.92 18.08 -32.36
N TYR A 407 18.24 16.96 -32.13
CA TYR A 407 17.55 16.21 -33.21
C TYR A 407 16.16 16.77 -33.54
N ILE A 408 15.29 17.00 -32.52
CA ILE A 408 13.92 17.51 -32.76
C ILE A 408 13.98 18.93 -33.34
N ILE A 409 14.93 19.74 -32.87
CA ILE A 409 15.18 21.11 -33.31
C ILE A 409 16.69 21.29 -33.47
N SER A 410 17.12 21.64 -34.69
CA SER A 410 18.53 21.91 -34.99
C SER A 410 19.01 23.16 -34.27
N ARG A 411 20.25 23.11 -33.76
CA ARG A 411 20.90 24.16 -32.94
C ARG A 411 20.67 25.57 -33.49
N ASP A 412 20.89 25.77 -34.78
CA ASP A 412 20.87 27.10 -35.41
C ASP A 412 19.45 27.66 -35.63
N ARG A 413 18.41 26.89 -35.29
CA ARG A 413 17.00 27.32 -35.25
C ARG A 413 16.50 27.56 -33.82
N ILE A 414 17.28 27.22 -32.79
CA ILE A 414 16.96 27.57 -31.40
C ILE A 414 17.11 29.09 -31.23
N PRO A 415 16.08 29.81 -30.74
CA PRO A 415 16.18 31.26 -30.51
C PRO A 415 17.37 31.63 -29.60
N LYS A 416 18.10 32.71 -29.93
CA LYS A 416 19.39 33.07 -29.27
C LYS A 416 19.34 33.10 -27.73
N TRP A 417 18.25 33.63 -27.15
CA TRP A 417 18.01 33.67 -25.69
C TRP A 417 17.82 32.30 -25.00
N TRP A 418 17.65 31.22 -25.77
CA TRP A 418 17.41 29.84 -25.29
C TRP A 418 18.59 28.89 -25.56
N ILE A 419 19.64 29.36 -26.24
CA ILE A 419 20.77 28.50 -26.66
C ILE A 419 21.54 27.89 -25.48
N TRP A 420 21.50 28.52 -24.29
CA TRP A 420 22.06 27.97 -23.05
C TRP A 420 21.42 26.64 -22.66
N GLY A 421 20.13 26.43 -22.97
CA GLY A 421 19.41 25.18 -22.68
C GLY A 421 19.92 23.99 -23.53
N PHE A 422 20.35 24.26 -24.76
CA PHE A 422 21.02 23.27 -25.62
C PHE A 422 22.37 22.85 -25.03
N TRP A 423 23.17 23.82 -24.55
CA TRP A 423 24.43 23.55 -23.85
C TRP A 423 24.27 22.88 -22.48
N PHE A 424 23.09 22.99 -21.85
CA PHE A 424 22.77 22.35 -20.58
C PHE A 424 22.15 20.94 -20.74
N SER A 425 21.75 20.52 -21.94
CA SER A 425 21.09 19.21 -22.15
C SER A 425 22.12 18.06 -22.21
N PRO A 426 22.07 17.05 -21.31
CA PRO A 426 22.94 15.89 -21.39
C PRO A 426 22.78 15.08 -22.69
N LEU A 427 21.60 15.13 -23.33
CA LEU A 427 21.33 14.42 -24.58
C LEU A 427 21.99 15.08 -25.79
N MET A 428 22.22 16.40 -25.77
CA MET A 428 23.00 17.08 -26.82
C MET A 428 24.41 16.48 -26.91
N TYR A 429 25.05 16.25 -25.77
CA TYR A 429 26.38 15.64 -25.68
C TYR A 429 26.39 14.18 -26.17
N ALA A 430 25.37 13.41 -25.81
CA ALA A 430 25.19 12.03 -26.28
C ALA A 430 24.92 11.95 -27.80
N GLN A 431 24.02 12.78 -28.32
CA GLN A 431 23.62 12.79 -29.72
C GLN A 431 24.77 13.22 -30.63
N ASN A 432 25.55 14.24 -30.26
CA ASN A 432 26.74 14.62 -31.01
C ASN A 432 27.77 13.49 -31.01
N ALA A 433 28.13 12.94 -29.83
CA ALA A 433 29.12 11.87 -29.74
C ALA A 433 28.73 10.61 -30.53
N ALA A 434 27.45 10.21 -30.51
CA ALA A 434 26.94 9.10 -31.31
C ALA A 434 26.96 9.40 -32.83
N SER A 435 26.58 10.61 -33.23
CA SER A 435 26.52 11.00 -34.65
C SER A 435 27.92 11.12 -35.26
N VAL A 436 28.87 11.71 -34.53
CA VAL A 436 30.28 11.82 -34.94
C VAL A 436 30.95 10.45 -35.09
N ASN A 437 30.64 9.51 -34.20
CA ASN A 437 31.16 8.13 -34.28
C ASN A 437 30.69 7.38 -35.55
N GLU A 438 29.45 7.60 -35.99
CA GLU A 438 28.89 6.95 -37.17
C GLU A 438 29.31 7.64 -38.48
N PHE A 439 29.05 8.95 -38.59
CA PHE A 439 29.19 9.66 -39.88
C PHE A 439 30.63 10.03 -40.26
N LEU A 440 31.61 9.85 -39.38
CA LEU A 440 33.03 9.85 -39.74
C LEU A 440 33.56 8.45 -40.13
N GLY A 441 32.71 7.41 -40.13
CA GLY A 441 33.08 6.07 -40.54
C GLY A 441 33.30 5.92 -42.05
N HIS A 442 34.18 4.99 -42.46
CA HIS A 442 34.58 4.77 -43.85
C HIS A 442 33.42 4.46 -44.83
N SER A 443 32.25 4.05 -44.33
CA SER A 443 31.00 3.86 -45.11
C SER A 443 30.43 5.16 -45.69
N TRP A 444 30.69 6.29 -45.02
CA TRP A 444 30.19 7.64 -45.30
C TRP A 444 31.22 8.55 -45.99
N ASP A 445 32.45 8.08 -46.23
CA ASP A 445 33.48 8.79 -47.01
C ASP A 445 33.26 8.64 -48.52
N LYS A 446 32.17 9.27 -49.00
CA LYS A 446 31.78 9.34 -50.42
C LYS A 446 31.58 10.82 -50.78
N ARG A 447 31.88 11.22 -52.02
CA ARG A 447 31.79 12.62 -52.46
C ARG A 447 30.54 12.85 -53.31
N ILE A 448 29.77 13.89 -53.00
CA ILE A 448 28.58 14.27 -53.78
C ILE A 448 29.00 15.23 -54.90
N GLY A 449 29.23 14.70 -56.10
CA GLY A 449 29.47 15.51 -57.30
C GLY A 449 30.76 16.34 -57.29
N SER A 450 30.89 17.21 -58.30
CA SER A 450 32.13 17.95 -58.62
C SER A 450 32.34 19.25 -57.84
N HIS A 451 31.44 19.62 -56.92
CA HIS A 451 31.39 20.98 -56.35
C HIS A 451 31.36 21.08 -54.82
N THR A 452 31.54 19.97 -54.08
CA THR A 452 31.67 20.01 -52.60
C THR A 452 33.04 19.52 -52.15
N SER A 453 33.71 20.29 -51.28
CA SER A 453 35.05 20.02 -50.76
C SER A 453 35.11 19.06 -49.56
N PHE A 454 33.97 18.51 -49.12
CA PHE A 454 33.83 17.73 -47.88
C PHE A 454 33.22 16.35 -48.15
N PRO A 455 33.50 15.31 -47.34
CA PRO A 455 32.83 14.02 -47.41
C PRO A 455 31.31 14.12 -47.13
N LEU A 456 30.53 13.18 -47.67
CA LEU A 456 29.08 13.03 -47.43
C LEU A 456 28.73 13.06 -45.94
N GLY A 457 29.47 12.32 -45.10
CA GLY A 457 29.24 12.31 -43.65
C GLY A 457 29.43 13.68 -42.98
N GLU A 458 30.46 14.43 -43.36
CA GLU A 458 30.72 15.77 -42.84
C GLU A 458 29.66 16.78 -43.33
N ALA A 459 29.27 16.68 -44.60
CA ALA A 459 28.18 17.47 -45.17
C ALA A 459 26.85 17.22 -44.43
N LEU A 460 26.55 15.97 -44.08
CA LEU A 460 25.34 15.59 -43.33
C LEU A 460 25.35 16.15 -41.89
N LEU A 461 26.48 16.07 -41.19
CA LEU A 461 26.64 16.66 -39.84
C LEU A 461 26.44 18.18 -39.88
N ARG A 462 27.10 18.87 -40.80
CA ARG A 462 26.97 20.32 -41.01
C ARG A 462 25.52 20.72 -41.38
N ALA A 463 24.87 19.98 -42.26
CA ALA A 463 23.47 20.22 -42.68
C ALA A 463 22.44 20.05 -41.55
N ARG A 464 22.80 19.34 -40.46
CA ARG A 464 21.96 19.14 -39.26
C ARG A 464 22.35 20.03 -38.07
N SER A 465 23.26 20.98 -38.26
CA SER A 465 23.84 21.82 -37.19
C SER A 465 24.56 21.02 -36.08
N LEU A 466 25.02 19.81 -36.39
CA LEU A 466 25.83 18.98 -35.50
C LEU A 466 27.32 19.32 -35.68
N PHE A 467 28.13 19.02 -34.67
CA PHE A 467 29.56 19.30 -34.72
C PHE A 467 30.30 18.20 -35.51
N PRO A 468 31.15 18.54 -36.50
CA PRO A 468 31.85 17.54 -37.31
C PRO A 468 33.17 17.04 -36.71
N GLU A 469 33.71 17.67 -35.66
CA GLU A 469 35.07 17.37 -35.20
C GLU A 469 35.14 16.10 -34.32
N SER A 470 36.08 15.21 -34.61
CA SER A 470 36.18 13.88 -33.96
C SER A 470 36.36 13.92 -32.42
N TYR A 471 36.91 15.00 -31.87
CA TYR A 471 37.10 15.15 -30.41
C TYR A 471 35.77 15.27 -29.63
N TRP A 472 34.66 15.62 -30.27
CA TRP A 472 33.35 15.75 -29.62
C TRP A 472 32.85 14.42 -29.01
N TYR A 473 33.33 13.28 -29.50
CA TYR A 473 33.11 11.97 -28.89
C TYR A 473 33.54 11.95 -27.41
N TRP A 474 34.76 12.41 -27.12
CA TRP A 474 35.34 12.39 -25.78
C TRP A 474 34.78 13.49 -24.88
N ILE A 475 34.46 14.67 -25.44
CA ILE A 475 33.69 15.70 -24.72
C ILE A 475 32.34 15.14 -24.29
N GLY A 476 31.63 14.43 -25.18
CA GLY A 476 30.33 13.86 -24.88
C GLY A 476 30.37 12.80 -23.77
N ALA A 477 31.35 11.89 -23.83
CA ALA A 477 31.57 10.89 -22.77
C ALA A 477 31.92 11.54 -21.42
N GLY A 478 32.80 12.54 -21.41
CA GLY A 478 33.19 13.28 -20.20
C GLY A 478 32.01 14.03 -19.57
N ALA A 479 31.21 14.72 -20.38
CA ALA A 479 30.02 15.45 -19.93
C ALA A 479 28.99 14.50 -19.26
N LEU A 480 28.66 13.37 -19.91
CA LEU A 480 27.71 12.39 -19.36
C LEU A 480 28.19 11.79 -18.02
N LEU A 481 29.49 11.56 -17.86
CA LEU A 481 30.07 11.11 -16.60
C LEU A 481 29.94 12.21 -15.52
N GLY A 482 30.25 13.46 -15.87
CA GLY A 482 30.09 14.62 -14.98
C GLY A 482 28.64 14.80 -14.49
N TYR A 483 27.66 14.75 -15.39
CA TYR A 483 26.24 14.76 -15.03
C TYR A 483 25.85 13.57 -14.14
N THR A 484 26.37 12.36 -14.42
CA THR A 484 26.10 11.18 -13.58
C THR A 484 26.60 11.38 -12.14
N VAL A 485 27.81 11.94 -11.95
CA VAL A 485 28.36 12.23 -10.62
C VAL A 485 27.57 13.34 -9.93
N LEU A 486 27.35 14.47 -10.60
CA LEU A 486 26.57 15.60 -10.09
C LEU A 486 25.18 15.16 -9.64
N PHE A 487 24.50 14.34 -10.46
CA PHE A 487 23.14 13.93 -10.15
C PHE A 487 23.06 12.95 -8.98
N ASN A 488 24.01 12.03 -8.81
CA ASN A 488 24.04 11.18 -7.61
C ASN A 488 24.39 11.99 -6.34
N ILE A 489 25.23 13.03 -6.42
CA ILE A 489 25.48 13.94 -5.30
C ILE A 489 24.20 14.67 -4.88
N LEU A 490 23.50 15.31 -5.83
CA LEU A 490 22.23 16.00 -5.56
C LEU A 490 21.15 15.04 -5.01
N PHE A 491 21.06 13.82 -5.54
CA PHE A 491 20.20 12.77 -4.99
C PHE A 491 20.52 12.44 -3.53
N THR A 492 21.80 12.29 -3.17
CA THR A 492 22.19 12.07 -1.75
C THR A 492 21.92 13.27 -0.86
N PHE A 493 22.07 14.50 -1.38
CA PHE A 493 21.73 15.73 -0.66
C PHE A 493 20.21 15.82 -0.38
N PHE A 494 19.37 15.57 -1.39
CA PHE A 494 17.91 15.57 -1.22
C PHE A 494 17.46 14.46 -0.24
N LEU A 495 18.06 13.27 -0.30
CA LEU A 495 17.80 12.19 0.68
C LEU A 495 18.28 12.50 2.10
N ALA A 496 19.25 13.40 2.28
CA ALA A 496 19.78 13.77 3.59
C ALA A 496 18.99 14.90 4.27
N TYR A 497 18.37 15.81 3.48
CA TYR A 497 17.76 17.03 4.00
C TYR A 497 16.24 17.17 3.74
N LEU A 498 15.63 16.39 2.83
CA LEU A 498 14.19 16.47 2.57
C LEU A 498 13.39 15.43 3.36
N ASN A 499 12.60 15.92 4.31
CA ASN A 499 11.57 15.14 5.00
C ASN A 499 10.40 14.76 4.05
N PRO A 500 9.60 13.73 4.37
CA PRO A 500 8.38 13.39 3.64
C PRO A 500 7.39 14.57 3.56
N LEU A 501 6.54 14.58 2.53
CA LEU A 501 5.61 15.69 2.26
C LEU A 501 4.42 15.77 3.22
N GLY A 502 4.06 14.65 3.85
CA GLY A 502 3.03 14.58 4.90
C GLY A 502 3.64 14.30 6.27
N LYS A 503 2.96 14.74 7.33
CA LYS A 503 3.24 14.30 8.70
C LYS A 503 2.31 13.14 9.05
N GLN A 504 2.85 12.04 9.59
CA GLN A 504 2.05 11.01 10.23
C GLN A 504 1.49 11.57 11.54
N GLN A 505 0.30 12.16 11.49
CA GLN A 505 -0.44 12.66 12.64
C GLN A 505 -1.91 12.26 12.48
N ALA A 506 -2.41 11.44 13.42
CA ALA A 506 -3.83 11.11 13.49
C ALA A 506 -4.66 12.39 13.73
N VAL A 507 -5.88 12.42 13.19
CA VAL A 507 -6.79 13.55 13.39
C VAL A 507 -7.24 13.62 14.85
N VAL A 508 -6.71 14.60 15.58
CA VAL A 508 -7.13 14.97 16.94
C VAL A 508 -8.50 15.66 16.88
N SER A 509 -9.38 15.36 17.83
CA SER A 509 -10.72 15.95 17.84
C SER A 509 -10.69 17.46 18.10
N LYS A 510 -11.74 18.17 17.66
CA LYS A 510 -11.89 19.62 17.93
C LYS A 510 -11.96 19.92 19.44
N GLU A 511 -12.54 19.01 20.21
CA GLU A 511 -12.69 19.13 21.67
C GLU A 511 -11.34 19.00 22.38
N GLU A 512 -10.52 17.98 22.05
CA GLU A 512 -9.16 17.85 22.56
C GLU A 512 -8.26 19.02 22.14
N LEU A 513 -8.45 19.58 20.94
CA LEU A 513 -7.74 20.78 20.49
C LEU A 513 -8.12 22.00 21.33
N GLN A 514 -9.41 22.23 21.57
CA GLN A 514 -9.88 23.30 22.45
C GLN A 514 -9.43 23.08 23.91
N GLU A 515 -9.43 21.85 24.42
CA GLU A 515 -8.95 21.56 25.77
C GLU A 515 -7.43 21.78 25.88
N ARG A 516 -6.64 21.34 24.89
CA ARG A 516 -5.20 21.62 24.83
C ARG A 516 -4.91 23.12 24.74
N GLU A 517 -5.72 23.90 24.03
CA GLU A 517 -5.62 25.37 24.04
C GLU A 517 -6.01 26.00 25.39
N ARG A 518 -7.11 25.55 26.01
CA ARG A 518 -7.53 26.01 27.35
C ARG A 518 -6.45 25.71 28.40
N ARG A 519 -5.88 24.50 28.38
CA ARG A 519 -4.72 24.10 29.21
C ARG A 519 -3.50 24.99 28.93
N ARG A 520 -3.16 25.27 27.66
CA ARG A 520 -2.07 26.19 27.27
C ARG A 520 -2.28 27.64 27.74
N LYS A 521 -3.52 28.09 27.87
CA LYS A 521 -3.89 29.44 28.32
C LYS A 521 -4.00 29.58 29.85
N GLY A 522 -3.71 28.51 30.62
CA GLY A 522 -3.58 28.57 32.07
C GLY A 522 -4.87 28.88 32.86
N GLN A 523 -6.04 28.81 32.23
CA GLN A 523 -7.32 29.13 32.88
C GLN A 523 -7.74 28.01 33.84
N LYS A 524 -8.01 28.36 35.10
CA LYS A 524 -8.40 27.41 36.16
C LYS A 524 -9.80 26.82 35.89
N VAL A 525 -9.87 25.51 35.66
CA VAL A 525 -11.11 24.75 35.40
C VAL A 525 -11.88 24.50 36.69
N VAL A 526 -12.45 25.56 37.28
CA VAL A 526 -13.08 25.51 38.63
C VAL A 526 -14.55 25.99 38.64
N ILE A 527 -15.01 26.69 37.60
CA ILE A 527 -16.34 27.36 37.62
C ILE A 527 -17.43 26.58 36.86
N GLU A 528 -17.14 25.97 35.70
CA GLU A 528 -18.15 25.21 34.92
C GLU A 528 -18.65 23.94 35.65
N LEU A 529 -17.86 23.37 36.57
CA LEU A 529 -18.22 22.15 37.29
C LEU A 529 -19.50 22.30 38.13
N ARG A 530 -19.80 23.50 38.65
CA ARG A 530 -20.98 23.74 39.50
C ARG A 530 -22.30 23.71 38.71
N GLN A 531 -22.28 24.15 37.44
CA GLN A 531 -23.42 24.03 36.54
C GLN A 531 -23.58 22.60 36.02
N TYR A 532 -22.47 21.89 35.76
CA TYR A 532 -22.50 20.48 35.36
C TYR A 532 -23.07 19.58 36.47
N LEU A 533 -22.64 19.79 37.72
CA LEU A 533 -23.15 19.04 38.89
C LEU A 533 -24.66 19.29 39.13
N GLN A 534 -25.12 20.54 38.97
CA GLN A 534 -26.55 20.87 39.04
C GLN A 534 -27.39 20.24 37.91
N HIS A 535 -26.77 19.75 36.82
CA HIS A 535 -27.45 18.96 35.79
C HIS A 535 -27.34 17.44 36.04
N SER A 536 -26.26 16.94 36.65
CA SER A 536 -26.12 15.52 36.96
C SER A 536 -27.02 15.05 38.11
N GLU A 537 -27.23 15.87 39.15
CA GLU A 537 -28.13 15.50 40.27
C GLU A 537 -29.60 15.36 39.85
N SER A 538 -29.99 15.93 38.70
CA SER A 538 -31.33 15.83 38.11
C SER A 538 -31.58 14.51 37.35
N LEU A 539 -30.53 13.72 37.07
CA LEU A 539 -30.60 12.52 36.24
C LEU A 539 -30.78 11.20 37.02
N ASN A 540 -30.85 11.24 38.35
CA ASN A 540 -31.24 10.08 39.14
C ASN A 540 -32.73 9.74 38.95
N GLY A 541 -33.01 8.70 38.14
CA GLY A 541 -34.29 7.97 38.19
C GLY A 541 -35.35 8.32 37.14
N LYS A 542 -35.01 8.92 35.99
CA LYS A 542 -36.00 9.17 34.90
C LYS A 542 -35.57 8.65 33.53
N TYR A 543 -36.04 7.44 33.22
CA TYR A 543 -36.25 6.88 31.88
C TYR A 543 -35.06 6.92 30.89
N PHE A 544 -34.18 5.92 31.01
CA PHE A 544 -33.63 5.29 29.81
C PHE A 544 -34.77 4.58 29.05
N LYS A 545 -35.56 5.34 28.28
CA LYS A 545 -36.50 4.76 27.32
C LYS A 545 -35.70 3.96 26.30
N GLN A 546 -36.19 2.79 25.94
CA GLN A 546 -35.74 2.07 24.75
C GLN A 546 -36.02 2.94 23.51
N ARG A 547 -35.03 3.74 23.09
CA ARG A 547 -35.01 4.30 21.73
C ARG A 547 -34.70 3.15 20.78
N GLY A 548 -35.74 2.62 20.14
CA GLY A 548 -35.54 1.82 18.94
C GLY A 548 -34.97 2.71 17.82
N MET A 549 -34.18 2.11 16.94
CA MET A 549 -33.58 2.80 15.78
C MET A 549 -34.64 3.57 14.99
N VAL A 550 -34.29 4.74 14.44
CA VAL A 550 -35.14 5.57 13.57
C VAL A 550 -35.70 4.77 12.39
N LEU A 551 -34.92 3.82 11.85
CA LEU A 551 -35.39 2.82 10.90
C LEU A 551 -35.62 1.48 11.60
N PRO A 552 -36.86 0.95 11.63
CA PRO A 552 -37.12 -0.38 12.17
C PRO A 552 -36.39 -1.45 11.35
N PHE A 553 -35.89 -2.48 12.01
CA PHE A 553 -35.36 -3.69 11.38
C PHE A 553 -36.04 -4.92 11.99
N GLN A 554 -36.12 -6.00 11.23
CA GLN A 554 -36.59 -7.29 11.76
C GLN A 554 -35.41 -8.06 12.37
N PRO A 555 -35.45 -8.46 13.64
CA PRO A 555 -34.45 -9.37 14.22
C PRO A 555 -34.51 -10.73 13.51
N LEU A 556 -33.36 -11.27 13.05
CA LEU A 556 -33.29 -12.52 12.29
C LEU A 556 -32.29 -13.50 12.89
N SER A 557 -32.72 -14.74 13.11
CA SER A 557 -31.83 -15.83 13.50
C SER A 557 -31.16 -16.47 12.28
N MET A 558 -30.05 -17.16 12.52
CA MET A 558 -29.36 -17.97 11.53
C MET A 558 -29.09 -19.35 12.12
N SER A 559 -29.39 -20.41 11.40
CA SER A 559 -29.03 -21.78 11.76
C SER A 559 -28.27 -22.47 10.63
N PHE A 560 -27.33 -23.34 10.99
CA PHE A 560 -26.54 -24.11 10.04
C PHE A 560 -26.29 -25.52 10.58
N SER A 561 -26.37 -26.52 9.71
CA SER A 561 -26.25 -27.93 10.08
C SER A 561 -25.35 -28.70 9.11
N ASN A 562 -24.52 -29.57 9.68
CA ASN A 562 -23.59 -30.46 9.00
C ASN A 562 -22.74 -29.74 7.93
N ILE A 563 -22.24 -28.54 8.24
CA ILE A 563 -21.43 -27.76 7.31
C ILE A 563 -20.07 -28.44 7.11
N ASN A 564 -19.82 -28.88 5.89
CA ASN A 564 -18.51 -29.34 5.42
C ASN A 564 -18.01 -28.40 4.33
N TYR A 565 -16.70 -28.19 4.27
CA TYR A 565 -16.07 -27.35 3.23
C TYR A 565 -14.76 -27.97 2.76
N TYR A 566 -14.64 -28.13 1.43
CA TYR A 566 -13.51 -28.78 0.76
C TYR A 566 -12.86 -27.83 -0.24
N VAL A 567 -11.53 -27.87 -0.34
CA VAL A 567 -10.73 -27.09 -1.28
C VAL A 567 -9.76 -28.02 -2.00
N ASP A 568 -9.61 -27.87 -3.32
CA ASP A 568 -8.69 -28.69 -4.12
C ASP A 568 -7.24 -28.50 -3.64
N VAL A 569 -6.49 -29.60 -3.46
CA VAL A 569 -5.16 -29.55 -2.81
C VAL A 569 -4.17 -28.77 -3.69
N PRO A 570 -3.51 -27.70 -3.16
CA PRO A 570 -2.48 -26.95 -3.86
C PRO A 570 -1.36 -27.84 -4.41
N LEU A 571 -0.84 -27.50 -5.59
CA LEU A 571 0.25 -28.23 -6.25
C LEU A 571 1.49 -28.38 -5.35
N GLU A 572 1.76 -27.37 -4.51
CA GLU A 572 2.82 -27.35 -3.50
C GLU A 572 2.66 -28.47 -2.45
N LEU A 573 1.42 -28.74 -2.01
CA LEU A 573 1.11 -29.79 -1.04
C LEU A 573 1.05 -31.19 -1.67
N LYS A 574 0.64 -31.29 -2.95
CA LYS A 574 0.77 -32.55 -3.70
C LYS A 574 2.24 -32.95 -3.90
N GLN A 575 3.15 -31.98 -4.08
CA GLN A 575 4.60 -32.22 -4.11
C GLN A 575 5.18 -32.67 -2.74
N GLN A 576 4.48 -32.40 -1.63
CA GLN A 576 4.84 -32.89 -0.30
C GLN A 576 4.25 -34.27 0.03
N GLY A 577 3.63 -34.95 -0.94
CA GLY A 577 3.18 -36.35 -0.82
C GLY A 577 1.73 -36.54 -0.40
N ILE A 578 0.94 -35.47 -0.26
CA ILE A 578 -0.51 -35.59 -0.02
C ILE A 578 -1.18 -36.12 -1.30
N GLN A 579 -1.68 -37.37 -1.24
CA GLN A 579 -2.32 -38.05 -2.36
C GLN A 579 -3.79 -37.63 -2.58
N GLU A 580 -4.41 -36.99 -1.58
CA GLU A 580 -5.80 -36.54 -1.65
C GLU A 580 -6.02 -35.49 -2.73
N GLU A 581 -7.15 -35.55 -3.42
CA GLU A 581 -7.49 -34.53 -4.42
C GLU A 581 -7.99 -33.23 -3.79
N ARG A 582 -8.66 -33.32 -2.63
CA ARG A 582 -9.31 -32.22 -1.91
C ARG A 582 -8.98 -32.28 -0.42
N LEU A 583 -8.59 -31.16 0.15
CA LEU A 583 -8.41 -30.95 1.58
C LEU A 583 -9.74 -30.52 2.21
N GLN A 584 -10.20 -31.23 3.23
CA GLN A 584 -11.31 -30.79 4.06
C GLN A 584 -10.85 -29.76 5.10
N LEU A 585 -11.57 -28.65 5.23
CA LEU A 585 -11.24 -27.53 6.13
C LEU A 585 -12.28 -27.25 7.20
N LEU A 586 -13.48 -27.81 7.08
CA LEU A 586 -14.56 -27.78 8.07
C LEU A 586 -15.26 -29.14 8.08
N VAL A 587 -15.57 -29.66 9.27
CA VAL A 587 -16.06 -31.03 9.47
C VAL A 587 -17.34 -31.03 10.32
N ASN A 588 -18.47 -31.25 9.65
CA ASN A 588 -19.83 -31.39 10.20
C ASN A 588 -20.24 -30.29 11.20
N VAL A 589 -19.81 -29.06 10.95
CA VAL A 589 -20.02 -27.92 11.85
C VAL A 589 -21.51 -27.57 11.91
N THR A 590 -22.07 -27.52 13.12
CA THR A 590 -23.50 -27.32 13.38
C THR A 590 -23.70 -26.31 14.50
N GLY A 591 -24.60 -25.34 14.31
CA GLY A 591 -24.82 -24.26 15.27
C GLY A 591 -25.86 -23.24 14.81
N ALA A 592 -26.14 -22.27 15.67
CA ALA A 592 -27.05 -21.17 15.37
C ALA A 592 -26.57 -19.86 16.01
N PHE A 593 -27.04 -18.74 15.47
CA PHE A 593 -26.84 -17.39 16.00
C PHE A 593 -28.22 -16.74 16.24
N ARG A 594 -28.37 -16.08 17.39
CA ARG A 594 -29.67 -15.62 17.90
C ARG A 594 -29.73 -14.07 17.97
N PRO A 595 -30.89 -13.44 17.75
CA PRO A 595 -30.99 -11.98 17.84
C PRO A 595 -30.84 -11.47 19.27
N GLY A 596 -30.13 -10.35 19.44
CA GLY A 596 -29.80 -9.79 20.76
C GLY A 596 -28.72 -10.56 21.52
N VAL A 597 -28.03 -11.50 20.85
CA VAL A 597 -26.95 -12.31 21.43
C VAL A 597 -25.65 -12.04 20.66
N LEU A 598 -24.57 -11.80 21.40
CA LEU A 598 -23.22 -11.64 20.88
C LEU A 598 -22.49 -12.98 20.94
N THR A 599 -22.17 -13.55 19.78
CA THR A 599 -21.46 -14.84 19.67
C THR A 599 -19.98 -14.63 19.37
N ALA A 600 -19.09 -15.19 20.20
CA ALA A 600 -17.67 -15.29 19.92
C ALA A 600 -17.37 -16.55 19.09
N LEU A 601 -16.64 -16.40 17.98
CA LEU A 601 -16.05 -17.50 17.21
C LEU A 601 -14.55 -17.57 17.51
N VAL A 602 -14.16 -18.54 18.35
CA VAL A 602 -12.77 -18.70 18.85
C VAL A 602 -12.21 -20.05 18.42
N GLY A 603 -10.89 -20.22 18.52
CA GLY A 603 -10.14 -21.34 17.98
C GLY A 603 -8.71 -20.92 17.68
N VAL A 604 -7.79 -21.89 17.63
CA VAL A 604 -6.38 -21.62 17.32
C VAL A 604 -6.18 -21.08 15.90
N SER A 605 -4.99 -20.56 15.61
CA SER A 605 -4.59 -20.19 14.24
C SER A 605 -4.69 -21.42 13.32
N GLY A 606 -5.46 -21.32 12.23
CA GLY A 606 -5.72 -22.44 11.32
C GLY A 606 -6.92 -23.33 11.67
N ALA A 607 -7.66 -23.07 12.76
CA ALA A 607 -8.87 -23.81 13.15
C ALA A 607 -10.12 -23.50 12.28
N GLY A 608 -9.97 -23.01 11.06
CA GLY A 608 -11.10 -22.74 10.16
C GLY A 608 -11.98 -21.52 10.47
N LYS A 609 -11.77 -20.77 11.58
CA LYS A 609 -12.59 -19.60 12.01
C LYS A 609 -13.13 -18.72 10.86
N THR A 610 -12.25 -18.00 10.17
CA THR A 610 -12.60 -17.10 9.06
C THR A 610 -13.14 -17.87 7.84
N THR A 611 -12.82 -19.16 7.70
CA THR A 611 -13.39 -20.01 6.63
C THR A 611 -14.85 -20.32 6.92
N LEU A 612 -15.21 -20.65 8.17
CA LEU A 612 -16.60 -20.78 8.59
C LEU A 612 -17.35 -19.45 8.43
N MET A 613 -16.78 -18.34 8.86
CA MET A 613 -17.39 -17.02 8.72
C MET A 613 -17.59 -16.62 7.24
N ASP A 614 -16.60 -16.84 6.36
CA ASP A 614 -16.75 -16.62 4.91
C ASP A 614 -17.79 -17.56 4.27
N VAL A 615 -17.91 -18.82 4.72
CA VAL A 615 -18.93 -19.77 4.20
C VAL A 615 -20.33 -19.36 4.66
N LEU A 616 -20.50 -19.02 5.93
CA LEU A 616 -21.78 -18.58 6.49
C LEU A 616 -22.19 -17.20 5.93
N ALA A 617 -21.27 -16.29 5.66
CA ALA A 617 -21.54 -15.08 4.88
C ALA A 617 -21.78 -15.37 3.39
N GLY A 618 -21.19 -16.45 2.85
CA GLY A 618 -21.23 -16.81 1.43
C GLY A 618 -20.27 -15.98 0.56
N ARG A 619 -19.12 -15.64 1.14
CA ARG A 619 -17.99 -14.94 0.50
C ARG A 619 -16.99 -15.90 -0.15
N LYS A 620 -16.99 -17.20 0.20
CA LYS A 620 -16.27 -18.23 -0.57
C LYS A 620 -17.01 -18.49 -1.89
N THR A 621 -16.27 -18.35 -3.00
CA THR A 621 -16.76 -18.55 -4.38
C THR A 621 -16.04 -19.71 -5.11
N GLY A 622 -15.16 -20.42 -4.41
CA GLY A 622 -14.53 -21.66 -4.85
C GLY A 622 -14.51 -22.66 -3.69
N GLY A 623 -14.12 -23.90 -3.99
CA GLY A 623 -14.34 -25.04 -3.10
C GLY A 623 -15.77 -25.56 -3.15
N ILE A 624 -16.04 -26.66 -2.43
CA ILE A 624 -17.35 -27.29 -2.33
C ILE A 624 -17.88 -27.09 -0.91
N ILE A 625 -19.11 -26.62 -0.78
CA ILE A 625 -19.83 -26.45 0.50
C ILE A 625 -20.95 -27.49 0.55
N GLU A 626 -21.00 -28.26 1.62
CA GLU A 626 -22.10 -29.20 1.92
C GLU A 626 -22.75 -28.83 3.27
N GLY A 627 -23.93 -29.40 3.53
CA GLY A 627 -24.77 -29.04 4.68
C GLY A 627 -25.90 -28.07 4.32
N SER A 628 -26.59 -27.52 5.32
CA SER A 628 -27.71 -26.59 5.09
C SER A 628 -27.61 -25.34 5.96
N ILE A 629 -28.08 -24.20 5.44
CA ILE A 629 -28.09 -22.89 6.11
C ILE A 629 -29.48 -22.26 5.97
N HIS A 630 -30.08 -21.89 7.09
CA HIS A 630 -31.40 -21.24 7.15
C HIS A 630 -31.33 -19.89 7.88
N ILE A 631 -32.16 -18.95 7.46
CA ILE A 631 -32.35 -17.63 8.07
C ILE A 631 -33.81 -17.56 8.54
N SER A 632 -34.04 -17.47 9.86
CA SER A 632 -35.37 -17.49 10.48
C SER A 632 -36.30 -18.60 9.92
N GLY A 633 -35.77 -19.80 9.73
CA GLY A 633 -36.50 -20.96 9.21
C GLY A 633 -36.63 -21.09 7.68
N TYR A 634 -36.08 -20.17 6.90
CA TYR A 634 -36.09 -20.24 5.42
C TYR A 634 -34.69 -20.50 4.84
N PRO A 635 -34.52 -21.30 3.77
CA PRO A 635 -33.21 -21.54 3.16
C PRO A 635 -32.50 -20.24 2.72
N LYS A 636 -31.20 -20.14 2.99
CA LYS A 636 -30.40 -18.93 2.70
C LYS A 636 -30.28 -18.65 1.19
N ARG A 637 -31.02 -17.65 0.71
CA ARG A 637 -30.90 -17.11 -0.67
C ARG A 637 -29.61 -16.29 -0.81
N GLN A 638 -28.55 -16.88 -1.37
CA GLN A 638 -27.21 -16.27 -1.40
C GLN A 638 -27.13 -14.93 -2.15
N GLU A 639 -27.89 -14.73 -3.23
CA GLU A 639 -27.77 -13.51 -4.03
C GLU A 639 -28.22 -12.24 -3.30
N THR A 640 -29.22 -12.36 -2.43
CA THR A 640 -29.87 -11.25 -1.73
C THR A 640 -29.47 -11.16 -0.26
N PHE A 641 -28.74 -12.15 0.28
CA PHE A 641 -28.30 -12.18 1.68
C PHE A 641 -27.55 -10.90 2.12
N ALA A 642 -26.74 -10.32 1.24
CA ALA A 642 -26.02 -9.06 1.49
C ALA A 642 -26.93 -7.84 1.73
N ARG A 643 -28.25 -7.93 1.51
CA ARG A 643 -29.24 -6.90 1.88
C ARG A 643 -29.68 -6.96 3.35
N ILE A 644 -29.42 -8.08 4.04
CA ILE A 644 -29.79 -8.29 5.45
C ILE A 644 -28.59 -8.56 6.38
N SER A 645 -27.40 -8.78 5.80
CA SER A 645 -26.15 -9.04 6.52
C SER A 645 -25.09 -7.94 6.30
N GLY A 646 -24.52 -7.40 7.38
CA GLY A 646 -23.29 -6.61 7.33
C GLY A 646 -22.05 -7.49 7.52
N TYR A 647 -20.91 -7.12 6.92
CA TYR A 647 -19.64 -7.84 7.11
C TYR A 647 -18.47 -6.86 7.32
N CYS A 648 -17.99 -6.75 8.56
CA CYS A 648 -16.77 -6.00 8.88
C CYS A 648 -15.55 -6.90 8.62
N GLU A 649 -14.63 -6.47 7.77
CA GLU A 649 -13.42 -7.22 7.45
C GLU A 649 -12.29 -6.94 8.44
N GLN A 650 -11.28 -7.83 8.49
CA GLN A 650 -10.08 -7.63 9.30
C GLN A 650 -9.35 -6.34 8.88
N THR A 651 -9.32 -6.02 7.58
CA THR A 651 -8.63 -4.85 7.00
C THR A 651 -9.59 -3.71 6.61
N ASP A 652 -9.39 -2.53 7.21
CA ASP A 652 -10.27 -1.38 7.06
C ASP A 652 -10.00 -0.54 5.80
N ILE A 653 -10.41 -1.08 4.64
CA ILE A 653 -10.23 -0.43 3.33
C ILE A 653 -11.36 0.57 3.03
N HIS A 654 -11.03 1.86 3.06
CA HIS A 654 -11.92 2.97 2.71
C HIS A 654 -11.25 3.94 1.73
N SER A 655 -12.03 4.75 1.01
CA SER A 655 -11.48 5.76 0.10
C SER A 655 -10.97 6.98 0.90
N PRO A 656 -9.71 7.43 0.71
CA PRO A 656 -9.03 8.31 1.65
C PRO A 656 -9.52 9.77 1.62
N CYS A 657 -10.16 10.20 0.53
CA CYS A 657 -10.51 11.61 0.28
C CYS A 657 -11.92 12.02 0.77
N LEU A 658 -12.70 11.08 1.30
CA LEU A 658 -14.02 11.37 1.91
C LEU A 658 -13.89 11.63 3.40
N THR A 659 -14.93 12.23 3.98
CA THR A 659 -15.09 12.31 5.45
C THR A 659 -15.79 11.08 6.02
N VAL A 660 -15.79 10.94 7.35
CA VAL A 660 -16.63 9.97 8.08
C VAL A 660 -18.09 10.07 7.65
N LEU A 661 -18.68 11.26 7.71
CA LEU A 661 -20.10 11.49 7.36
C LEU A 661 -20.41 11.13 5.90
N GLU A 662 -19.54 11.53 4.97
CA GLU A 662 -19.71 11.23 3.54
C GLU A 662 -19.59 9.74 3.23
N SER A 663 -18.73 9.02 3.94
CA SER A 663 -18.57 7.57 3.80
C SER A 663 -19.83 6.82 4.26
N LEU A 664 -20.51 7.33 5.30
CA LEU A 664 -21.79 6.79 5.77
C LEU A 664 -22.94 7.14 4.80
N LEU A 665 -23.04 8.38 4.34
CA LEU A 665 -24.03 8.80 3.34
C LEU A 665 -23.91 8.02 2.03
N PHE A 666 -22.68 7.79 1.55
CA PHE A 666 -22.43 6.96 0.36
C PHE A 666 -22.93 5.51 0.54
N SER A 667 -22.80 4.95 1.75
CA SER A 667 -23.32 3.60 2.05
C SER A 667 -24.86 3.57 2.11
N VAL A 668 -25.46 4.58 2.76
CA VAL A 668 -26.92 4.75 2.83
C VAL A 668 -27.56 4.86 1.45
N TRP A 669 -27.05 5.75 0.58
CA TRP A 669 -27.57 6.00 -0.78
C TRP A 669 -27.46 4.82 -1.74
N LEU A 670 -26.90 3.68 -1.31
CA LEU A 670 -26.73 2.48 -2.12
C LEU A 670 -27.38 1.24 -1.49
N ARG A 671 -27.40 1.15 -0.16
CA ARG A 671 -27.84 -0.04 0.58
C ARG A 671 -29.25 0.09 1.15
N LEU A 672 -29.71 1.29 1.53
CA LEU A 672 -31.10 1.47 1.96
C LEU A 672 -32.09 1.40 0.77
N PRO A 673 -33.38 1.12 1.02
CA PRO A 673 -34.44 1.21 0.02
C PRO A 673 -34.66 2.65 -0.50
N SER A 674 -35.19 2.79 -1.72
CA SER A 674 -35.47 4.09 -2.36
C SER A 674 -36.71 4.81 -1.82
N ASP A 675 -37.55 4.13 -1.06
CA ASP A 675 -38.73 4.67 -0.36
C ASP A 675 -38.39 5.41 0.96
N VAL A 676 -37.13 5.37 1.42
CA VAL A 676 -36.70 6.08 2.63
C VAL A 676 -36.29 7.52 2.29
N ASP A 677 -37.00 8.51 2.85
CA ASP A 677 -36.72 9.95 2.63
C ASP A 677 -35.31 10.39 3.07
N LEU A 678 -34.75 11.39 2.37
CA LEU A 678 -33.43 11.96 2.61
C LEU A 678 -33.25 12.57 4.02
N GLY A 679 -34.33 13.06 4.64
CA GLY A 679 -34.32 13.50 6.04
C GLY A 679 -34.19 12.33 7.01
N THR A 680 -35.00 11.28 6.82
CA THR A 680 -34.91 10.04 7.60
C THR A 680 -33.55 9.35 7.45
N GLN A 681 -33.01 9.32 6.22
CA GLN A 681 -31.66 8.83 5.94
C GLN A 681 -30.58 9.56 6.74
N ARG A 682 -30.64 10.89 6.83
CA ARG A 682 -29.68 11.68 7.62
C ARG A 682 -29.81 11.44 9.11
N ALA A 683 -31.04 11.44 9.64
CA ALA A 683 -31.29 11.16 11.05
C ALA A 683 -30.76 9.76 11.47
N PHE A 684 -30.89 8.76 10.59
CA PHE A 684 -30.33 7.42 10.81
C PHE A 684 -28.80 7.38 10.76
N VAL A 685 -28.14 8.19 9.91
CA VAL A 685 -26.67 8.34 9.93
C VAL A 685 -26.19 9.02 11.20
N GLU A 686 -26.91 10.04 11.68
CA GLU A 686 -26.60 10.73 12.94
C GLU A 686 -26.75 9.78 14.15
N GLU A 687 -27.82 8.99 14.20
CA GLU A 687 -28.03 7.94 15.21
C GLU A 687 -26.92 6.86 15.19
N VAL A 688 -26.49 6.41 14.00
CA VAL A 688 -25.38 5.44 13.89
C VAL A 688 -24.03 6.06 14.26
N MET A 689 -23.80 7.36 13.99
CA MET A 689 -22.60 8.05 14.48
C MET A 689 -22.61 8.20 16.01
N GLU A 690 -23.77 8.43 16.64
CA GLU A 690 -23.91 8.49 18.11
C GLU A 690 -23.66 7.11 18.74
N LEU A 691 -24.31 6.06 18.23
CA LEU A 691 -24.20 4.68 18.73
C LEU A 691 -22.76 4.12 18.72
N VAL A 692 -21.97 4.56 17.73
CA VAL A 692 -20.55 4.16 17.53
C VAL A 692 -19.58 5.25 18.06
N GLU A 693 -20.07 6.26 18.79
CA GLU A 693 -19.28 7.33 19.43
C GLU A 693 -18.37 8.13 18.44
N LEU A 694 -18.78 8.26 17.18
CA LEU A 694 -18.02 8.89 16.08
C LEU A 694 -18.39 10.36 15.80
N THR A 695 -19.44 10.90 16.41
CA THR A 695 -19.98 12.24 16.14
C THR A 695 -18.92 13.37 16.08
N PRO A 696 -17.91 13.46 16.99
CA PRO A 696 -16.86 14.50 16.94
C PRO A 696 -15.95 14.42 15.71
N LEU A 697 -15.92 13.27 15.02
CA LEU A 697 -15.08 12.97 13.86
C LEU A 697 -15.86 12.99 12.54
N SER A 698 -17.15 13.29 12.55
CA SER A 698 -18.04 13.37 11.37
C SER A 698 -17.42 14.11 10.17
N GLY A 699 -16.73 15.23 10.41
CA GLY A 699 -16.03 16.03 9.39
C GLY A 699 -14.55 15.70 9.17
N ALA A 700 -14.00 14.66 9.81
CA ALA A 700 -12.60 14.24 9.63
C ALA A 700 -12.44 13.43 8.33
N LEU A 701 -11.34 13.67 7.60
CA LEU A 701 -10.95 12.87 6.42
C LEU A 701 -10.45 11.49 6.84
N VAL A 702 -10.81 10.48 6.06
CA VAL A 702 -10.48 9.07 6.35
C VAL A 702 -8.98 8.79 6.19
N GLY A 703 -8.34 9.31 5.14
CA GLY A 703 -6.91 9.16 4.88
C GLY A 703 -6.45 7.73 4.57
N LEU A 704 -5.16 7.55 4.29
CA LEU A 704 -4.54 6.28 3.93
C LEU A 704 -4.06 5.51 5.19
N PRO A 705 -4.33 4.19 5.31
CA PRO A 705 -3.92 3.38 6.46
C PRO A 705 -2.42 3.52 6.78
N GLY A 706 -2.10 3.81 8.03
CA GLY A 706 -0.71 3.98 8.50
C GLY A 706 0.01 5.25 8.03
N VAL A 707 -0.64 6.12 7.26
CA VAL A 707 -0.04 7.35 6.71
C VAL A 707 -0.72 8.60 7.26
N ASP A 708 -2.04 8.74 7.09
CA ASP A 708 -2.79 9.93 7.49
C ASP A 708 -4.29 9.67 7.75
N GLY A 709 -4.97 10.69 8.29
CA GLY A 709 -6.40 10.66 8.59
C GLY A 709 -6.73 9.99 9.93
N LEU A 710 -7.66 9.04 9.91
CA LEU A 710 -8.17 8.37 11.11
C LEU A 710 -7.18 7.36 11.69
N SER A 711 -7.15 7.24 13.02
CA SER A 711 -6.42 6.17 13.73
C SER A 711 -7.01 4.78 13.40
N THR A 712 -6.30 3.71 13.77
CA THR A 712 -6.79 2.32 13.61
C THR A 712 -8.13 2.12 14.31
N GLU A 713 -8.23 2.55 15.57
CA GLU A 713 -9.44 2.55 16.40
C GLU A 713 -10.64 3.24 15.72
N GLN A 714 -10.43 4.49 15.31
CA GLN A 714 -11.47 5.32 14.67
C GLN A 714 -11.89 4.72 13.31
N ARG A 715 -10.96 4.11 12.58
CA ARG A 715 -11.18 3.51 11.27
C ARG A 715 -11.92 2.17 11.37
N LYS A 716 -11.63 1.35 12.38
CA LYS A 716 -12.37 0.10 12.68
C LYS A 716 -13.81 0.42 13.07
N ARG A 717 -14.01 1.47 13.88
CA ARG A 717 -15.35 2.03 14.16
C ARG A 717 -16.06 2.55 12.91
N LEU A 718 -15.35 3.24 12.00
CA LEU A 718 -15.93 3.64 10.71
C LEU A 718 -16.36 2.43 9.86
N THR A 719 -15.59 1.34 9.84
CA THR A 719 -15.99 0.09 9.16
C THR A 719 -17.29 -0.47 9.74
N ILE A 720 -17.40 -0.55 11.07
CA ILE A 720 -18.62 -0.99 11.75
C ILE A 720 -19.82 -0.10 11.39
N ALA A 721 -19.65 1.23 11.43
CA ALA A 721 -20.69 2.18 11.09
C ALA A 721 -21.12 2.09 9.60
N VAL A 722 -20.18 1.93 8.66
CA VAL A 722 -20.44 1.79 7.22
C VAL A 722 -21.25 0.54 6.86
N GLU A 723 -21.08 -0.56 7.61
CA GLU A 723 -21.93 -1.74 7.50
C GLU A 723 -23.26 -1.57 8.24
N LEU A 724 -23.29 -0.91 9.41
CA LEU A 724 -24.51 -0.72 10.20
C LEU A 724 -25.52 0.22 9.55
N VAL A 725 -25.09 1.22 8.78
CA VAL A 725 -26.01 2.09 8.02
C VAL A 725 -26.73 1.40 6.85
N ALA A 726 -26.42 0.12 6.57
CA ALA A 726 -27.27 -0.72 5.72
C ALA A 726 -28.56 -1.21 6.44
N ASN A 727 -28.73 -0.88 7.72
CA ASN A 727 -29.71 -1.43 8.64
C ASN A 727 -29.77 -2.98 8.70
N PRO A 728 -28.62 -3.69 8.81
CA PRO A 728 -28.60 -5.14 8.78
C PRO A 728 -29.21 -5.76 10.05
N SER A 729 -29.79 -6.95 9.91
CA SER A 729 -30.29 -7.78 11.02
C SER A 729 -29.22 -8.70 11.60
N ILE A 730 -28.26 -9.12 10.76
CA ILE A 730 -27.14 -10.00 11.10
C ILE A 730 -25.84 -9.26 10.79
N VAL A 731 -24.86 -9.28 11.70
CA VAL A 731 -23.55 -8.64 11.48
C VAL A 731 -22.43 -9.62 11.79
N PHE A 732 -21.58 -9.87 10.79
CA PHE A 732 -20.32 -10.59 10.95
C PHE A 732 -19.19 -9.59 11.16
N MET A 733 -18.29 -9.86 12.11
CA MET A 733 -17.12 -9.04 12.37
C MET A 733 -15.87 -9.92 12.43
N ASP A 734 -14.99 -9.78 11.44
CA ASP A 734 -13.74 -10.54 11.38
C ASP A 734 -12.64 -9.78 12.16
N GLU A 735 -12.30 -10.31 13.33
CA GLU A 735 -11.38 -9.75 14.33
C GLU A 735 -11.59 -8.25 14.59
N PRO A 736 -12.67 -7.85 15.30
CA PRO A 736 -12.98 -6.44 15.58
C PRO A 736 -11.91 -5.75 16.44
N THR A 737 -11.11 -6.50 17.20
CA THR A 737 -10.06 -6.00 18.09
C THR A 737 -8.64 -6.07 17.51
N SER A 738 -8.46 -6.52 16.26
CA SER A 738 -7.14 -6.73 15.66
C SER A 738 -6.33 -5.43 15.53
N GLY A 739 -5.14 -5.36 16.12
CA GLY A 739 -4.24 -4.21 15.98
C GLY A 739 -4.68 -2.96 16.77
N LEU A 740 -5.41 -3.16 17.86
CA LEU A 740 -5.82 -2.14 18.82
C LEU A 740 -5.20 -2.43 20.19
N ASP A 741 -4.99 -1.38 21.00
CA ASP A 741 -4.64 -1.53 22.42
C ASP A 741 -5.85 -1.93 23.28
N ALA A 742 -5.58 -2.27 24.55
CA ALA A 742 -6.56 -2.62 25.58
C ALA A 742 -7.83 -1.77 25.53
N ARG A 743 -7.63 -0.45 25.48
CA ARG A 743 -8.66 0.57 25.66
C ARG A 743 -9.35 0.87 24.34
N SER A 744 -8.62 0.92 23.23
CA SER A 744 -9.21 0.96 21.89
C SER A 744 -10.06 -0.28 21.59
N ALA A 745 -9.60 -1.47 21.96
CA ALA A 745 -10.35 -2.71 21.85
C ALA A 745 -11.61 -2.70 22.73
N ALA A 746 -11.50 -2.23 23.98
CA ALA A 746 -12.65 -2.07 24.89
C ALA A 746 -13.67 -1.03 24.37
N ILE A 747 -13.22 0.10 23.79
CA ILE A 747 -14.12 1.09 23.16
C ILE A 747 -14.85 0.48 21.96
N VAL A 748 -14.14 -0.23 21.08
CA VAL A 748 -14.78 -0.96 19.96
C VAL A 748 -15.79 -1.97 20.49
N MET A 749 -15.42 -2.83 21.44
CA MET A 749 -16.31 -3.86 22.00
C MET A 749 -17.52 -3.27 22.74
N ARG A 750 -17.37 -2.11 23.39
CA ARG A 750 -18.48 -1.31 23.94
C ARG A 750 -19.43 -0.85 22.84
N THR A 751 -18.94 -0.32 21.71
CA THR A 751 -19.82 0.01 20.57
C THR A 751 -20.48 -1.23 19.96
N VAL A 752 -19.78 -2.37 19.89
CA VAL A 752 -20.39 -3.65 19.45
C VAL A 752 -21.52 -4.05 20.39
N ARG A 753 -21.32 -4.04 21.72
CA ARG A 753 -22.36 -4.35 22.71
C ARG A 753 -23.55 -3.39 22.62
N ASN A 754 -23.32 -2.09 22.37
CA ASN A 754 -24.41 -1.14 22.10
C ASN A 754 -25.25 -1.58 20.89
N ILE A 755 -24.63 -2.08 19.82
CA ILE A 755 -25.34 -2.58 18.62
C ILE A 755 -26.10 -3.89 18.94
N VAL A 756 -25.53 -4.82 19.72
CA VAL A 756 -26.23 -6.05 20.15
C VAL A 756 -27.51 -5.69 20.91
N ASN A 757 -27.43 -4.73 21.82
CA ASN A 757 -28.55 -4.27 22.65
C ASN A 757 -29.71 -3.66 21.84
N THR A 758 -29.52 -3.34 20.56
CA THR A 758 -30.62 -2.96 19.65
C THR A 758 -31.50 -4.14 19.21
N GLY A 759 -31.07 -5.39 19.44
CA GLY A 759 -31.75 -6.63 19.03
C GLY A 759 -31.16 -7.30 17.79
N ARG A 760 -29.98 -6.88 17.32
CA ARG A 760 -29.30 -7.48 16.15
C ARG A 760 -28.57 -8.78 16.52
N THR A 761 -28.39 -9.66 15.55
CA THR A 761 -27.59 -10.90 15.68
C THR A 761 -26.14 -10.57 15.33
N ILE A 762 -25.18 -10.73 16.25
CA ILE A 762 -23.77 -10.36 15.98
C ILE A 762 -22.82 -11.53 16.27
N VAL A 763 -21.90 -11.78 15.33
CA VAL A 763 -20.90 -12.84 15.40
C VAL A 763 -19.51 -12.26 15.15
N CYS A 764 -18.61 -12.41 16.12
CA CYS A 764 -17.24 -11.88 16.05
C CYS A 764 -16.22 -13.02 16.06
N THR A 765 -15.30 -13.10 15.10
CA THR A 765 -14.06 -13.89 15.31
C THR A 765 -13.16 -13.12 16.27
N ILE A 766 -12.52 -13.80 17.22
CA ILE A 766 -11.50 -13.18 18.08
C ILE A 766 -10.28 -14.10 18.23
N HIS A 767 -9.11 -13.47 18.32
CA HIS A 767 -7.85 -14.05 18.73
C HIS A 767 -7.50 -13.51 20.13
N GLN A 768 -7.37 -14.41 21.12
CA GLN A 768 -6.96 -14.15 22.52
C GLN A 768 -7.45 -12.81 23.15
N PRO A 769 -8.73 -12.71 23.55
CA PRO A 769 -9.26 -11.53 24.25
C PRO A 769 -8.77 -11.39 25.69
N SER A 770 -8.78 -10.17 26.21
CA SER A 770 -8.71 -9.89 27.66
C SER A 770 -9.93 -10.46 28.40
N ILE A 771 -9.84 -10.60 29.72
CA ILE A 771 -10.94 -11.15 30.55
C ILE A 771 -12.21 -10.31 30.37
N ASP A 772 -12.11 -8.98 30.47
CA ASP A 772 -13.26 -8.07 30.36
C ASP A 772 -13.91 -8.12 28.96
N ILE A 773 -13.11 -8.32 27.90
CA ILE A 773 -13.63 -8.50 26.54
C ILE A 773 -14.27 -9.88 26.39
N PHE A 774 -13.69 -10.95 26.95
CA PHE A 774 -14.22 -12.30 26.86
C PHE A 774 -15.52 -12.49 27.63
N GLU A 775 -15.57 -12.01 28.87
CA GLU A 775 -16.77 -12.04 29.72
C GLU A 775 -17.84 -11.03 29.25
N SER A 776 -17.54 -10.19 28.25
CA SER A 776 -18.55 -9.39 27.53
C SER A 776 -19.36 -10.16 26.49
N PHE A 777 -19.02 -11.42 26.18
CA PHE A 777 -19.77 -12.27 25.23
C PHE A 777 -20.89 -13.08 25.89
N ASP A 778 -21.97 -13.32 25.14
CA ASP A 778 -23.11 -14.10 25.64
C ASP A 778 -22.92 -15.60 25.32
N GLU A 779 -22.49 -15.92 24.10
CA GLU A 779 -22.26 -17.27 23.59
C GLU A 779 -20.86 -17.43 22.99
N LEU A 780 -20.30 -18.63 23.11
CA LEU A 780 -19.03 -19.04 22.52
C LEU A 780 -19.26 -20.21 21.56
N LEU A 781 -18.62 -20.15 20.39
CA LEU A 781 -18.50 -21.24 19.42
C LEU A 781 -17.00 -21.47 19.15
N PHE A 782 -16.49 -22.64 19.54
CA PHE A 782 -15.06 -22.92 19.66
C PHE A 782 -14.66 -24.06 18.70
N LEU A 783 -13.72 -23.76 17.79
CA LEU A 783 -13.18 -24.70 16.80
C LEU A 783 -11.76 -25.18 17.18
N LYS A 784 -11.51 -26.49 17.07
CA LYS A 784 -10.16 -27.07 17.16
C LYS A 784 -9.46 -27.06 15.79
N ARG A 785 -8.15 -27.32 15.80
CA ARG A 785 -7.37 -27.50 14.56
C ARG A 785 -7.92 -28.69 13.78
N GLY A 786 -8.23 -28.49 12.50
CA GLY A 786 -8.98 -29.46 11.67
C GLY A 786 -10.39 -29.01 11.31
N GLY A 787 -10.91 -27.94 11.92
CA GLY A 787 -12.23 -27.38 11.57
C GLY A 787 -13.40 -28.15 12.17
N GLU A 788 -13.16 -28.90 13.25
CA GLU A 788 -14.17 -29.49 14.11
C GLU A 788 -14.50 -28.58 15.29
N LEU A 789 -15.71 -28.73 15.83
CA LEU A 789 -16.28 -27.90 16.89
C LEU A 789 -16.24 -28.66 18.22
N ILE A 790 -15.67 -28.02 19.26
CA ILE A 790 -15.41 -28.61 20.59
C ILE A 790 -16.24 -27.97 21.73
N TYR A 791 -16.83 -26.81 21.47
CA TYR A 791 -17.81 -26.17 22.35
C TYR A 791 -18.74 -25.27 21.52
N ALA A 792 -20.04 -25.30 21.80
CA ALA A 792 -20.98 -24.25 21.39
C ALA A 792 -22.04 -24.08 22.48
N GLY A 793 -22.08 -22.91 23.12
CA GLY A 793 -22.96 -22.66 24.27
C GLY A 793 -22.73 -21.31 24.94
N PRO A 794 -23.51 -21.00 26.00
CA PRO A 794 -23.36 -19.76 26.76
C PRO A 794 -22.12 -19.80 27.66
N LEU A 795 -21.39 -18.69 27.76
CA LEU A 795 -20.22 -18.59 28.65
C LEU A 795 -20.60 -18.70 30.15
N GLY A 796 -21.77 -18.15 30.50
CA GLY A 796 -22.23 -18.02 31.87
C GLY A 796 -21.51 -16.89 32.63
N LEU A 797 -22.03 -16.52 33.80
CA LEU A 797 -21.46 -15.46 34.61
C LEU A 797 -19.99 -15.77 34.94
N ASN A 798 -19.10 -14.83 34.62
CA ASN A 798 -17.65 -14.93 34.79
C ASN A 798 -17.04 -16.22 34.19
N SER A 799 -17.53 -16.62 33.01
CA SER A 799 -17.13 -17.83 32.25
C SER A 799 -17.37 -19.19 32.94
N TYR A 800 -18.26 -19.25 33.95
CA TYR A 800 -18.42 -20.44 34.79
C TYR A 800 -18.86 -21.72 34.04
N GLU A 801 -19.82 -21.65 33.11
CA GLU A 801 -20.31 -22.86 32.41
C GLU A 801 -19.28 -23.39 31.40
N LEU A 802 -18.43 -22.52 30.84
CA LEU A 802 -17.28 -22.91 30.03
C LEU A 802 -16.23 -23.65 30.85
N ILE A 803 -15.81 -23.07 31.99
CA ILE A 803 -14.78 -23.64 32.87
C ILE A 803 -15.24 -25.02 33.37
N LYS A 804 -16.48 -25.10 33.88
CA LYS A 804 -17.12 -26.32 34.37
C LYS A 804 -17.24 -27.42 33.30
N TYR A 805 -17.40 -27.08 32.02
CA TYR A 805 -17.42 -28.05 30.93
C TYR A 805 -16.04 -28.68 30.71
N PHE A 806 -14.98 -27.89 30.66
CA PHE A 806 -13.62 -28.41 30.45
C PHE A 806 -13.02 -29.05 31.72
N GLU A 807 -13.30 -28.55 32.92
CA GLU A 807 -12.90 -29.20 34.19
C GLU A 807 -13.63 -30.54 34.45
N ALA A 808 -14.69 -30.86 33.71
CA ALA A 808 -15.37 -32.16 33.78
C ALA A 808 -14.69 -33.25 32.92
N VAL A 809 -13.66 -32.91 32.13
CA VAL A 809 -12.88 -33.88 31.34
C VAL A 809 -11.71 -34.39 32.19
N GLU A 810 -11.56 -35.70 32.32
CA GLU A 810 -10.53 -36.30 33.15
C GLU A 810 -9.11 -35.90 32.69
N GLY A 811 -8.26 -35.51 33.65
CA GLY A 811 -6.88 -35.09 33.41
C GLY A 811 -6.67 -33.64 32.97
N VAL A 812 -7.74 -32.86 32.71
CA VAL A 812 -7.64 -31.42 32.43
C VAL A 812 -7.24 -30.64 33.70
N PRO A 813 -6.22 -29.76 33.66
CA PRO A 813 -5.80 -28.99 34.83
C PRO A 813 -6.77 -27.84 35.13
N LYS A 814 -7.24 -27.78 36.37
CA LYS A 814 -8.14 -26.73 36.86
C LYS A 814 -7.59 -25.31 36.66
N ILE A 815 -8.49 -24.35 36.44
CA ILE A 815 -8.09 -22.96 36.19
C ILE A 815 -7.46 -22.33 37.45
N ARG A 816 -6.34 -21.61 37.26
CA ARG A 816 -5.66 -20.91 38.36
C ARG A 816 -6.40 -19.62 38.73
N PRO A 817 -6.43 -19.20 40.01
CA PRO A 817 -7.01 -17.92 40.40
C PRO A 817 -6.38 -16.74 39.64
N GLY A 818 -7.22 -15.87 39.08
CA GLY A 818 -6.76 -14.72 38.28
C GLY A 818 -6.32 -15.03 36.84
N TYR A 819 -6.34 -16.30 36.43
CA TYR A 819 -5.98 -16.68 35.06
C TYR A 819 -7.10 -16.40 34.05
N ASN A 820 -6.73 -16.04 32.82
CA ASN A 820 -7.69 -15.69 31.78
C ASN A 820 -8.38 -16.96 31.21
N PRO A 821 -9.72 -17.11 31.34
CA PRO A 821 -10.43 -18.27 30.82
C PRO A 821 -10.24 -18.49 29.31
N ALA A 822 -10.08 -17.40 28.54
CA ALA A 822 -9.89 -17.46 27.10
C ALA A 822 -8.50 -17.95 26.67
N ALA A 823 -7.48 -17.74 27.51
CA ALA A 823 -6.15 -18.32 27.32
C ALA A 823 -6.17 -19.78 27.76
N TRP A 824 -6.61 -20.05 28.99
CA TRP A 824 -6.71 -21.38 29.58
C TRP A 824 -7.41 -22.39 28.65
N MET A 825 -8.55 -22.04 28.07
CA MET A 825 -9.27 -22.94 27.16
C MET A 825 -8.49 -23.27 25.88
N LEU A 826 -7.64 -22.37 25.37
CA LEU A 826 -6.81 -22.60 24.18
C LEU A 826 -5.61 -23.49 24.51
N ASP A 827 -5.06 -23.37 25.72
CA ASP A 827 -3.90 -24.14 26.17
C ASP A 827 -4.29 -25.59 26.50
N VAL A 828 -5.38 -25.81 27.24
CA VAL A 828 -5.86 -27.17 27.60
C VAL A 828 -6.45 -27.94 26.41
N THR A 829 -6.90 -27.26 25.35
CA THR A 829 -7.32 -27.89 24.08
C THR A 829 -6.25 -27.72 22.98
N SER A 830 -5.00 -27.50 23.36
CA SER A 830 -3.89 -27.55 22.41
C SER A 830 -3.64 -28.98 21.95
N SER A 831 -3.15 -29.18 20.72
CA SER A 831 -2.91 -30.53 20.18
C SER A 831 -1.84 -31.32 20.94
N VAL A 832 -1.02 -30.64 21.76
CA VAL A 832 -0.04 -31.28 22.65
C VAL A 832 -0.77 -31.87 23.87
N GLU A 833 -1.66 -31.11 24.50
CA GLU A 833 -2.47 -31.59 25.63
C GLU A 833 -3.51 -32.64 25.20
N GLU A 834 -4.14 -32.46 24.03
CA GLU A 834 -5.02 -33.46 23.40
C GLU A 834 -4.29 -34.81 23.24
N SER A 835 -3.03 -34.77 22.78
CA SER A 835 -2.16 -35.96 22.67
C SER A 835 -1.69 -36.51 24.02
N ARG A 836 -1.44 -35.64 25.01
CA ARG A 836 -1.02 -36.03 26.37
C ARG A 836 -2.13 -36.73 27.15
N LEU A 837 -3.37 -36.32 26.91
CA LEU A 837 -4.57 -36.88 27.54
C LEU A 837 -5.11 -38.11 26.80
N GLY A 838 -4.88 -38.20 25.48
CA GLY A 838 -5.43 -39.29 24.65
C GLY A 838 -6.93 -39.15 24.41
N VAL A 839 -7.46 -37.91 24.43
CA VAL A 839 -8.89 -37.58 24.38
C VAL A 839 -9.16 -36.69 23.17
N ASP A 840 -10.14 -37.04 22.33
CA ASP A 840 -10.62 -36.14 21.27
C ASP A 840 -11.72 -35.20 21.82
N PHE A 841 -11.43 -33.90 21.92
CA PHE A 841 -12.39 -32.90 22.43
C PHE A 841 -13.63 -32.72 21.55
N ALA A 842 -13.57 -33.03 20.25
CA ALA A 842 -14.70 -32.96 19.33
C ALA A 842 -15.61 -34.19 19.49
N GLU A 843 -15.05 -35.37 19.80
CA GLU A 843 -15.89 -36.52 20.21
C GLU A 843 -16.54 -36.29 21.58
N VAL A 844 -15.80 -35.77 22.57
CA VAL A 844 -16.37 -35.38 23.87
C VAL A 844 -17.55 -34.42 23.67
N TYR A 845 -17.39 -33.40 22.81
CA TYR A 845 -18.49 -32.50 22.47
C TYR A 845 -19.68 -33.21 21.81
N ARG A 846 -19.46 -34.05 20.79
CA ARG A 846 -20.51 -34.83 20.11
C ARG A 846 -21.30 -35.74 21.04
N ARG A 847 -20.67 -36.25 22.10
CA ARG A 847 -21.31 -37.10 23.13
C ARG A 847 -21.97 -36.28 24.26
N SER A 848 -21.84 -34.96 24.27
CA SER A 848 -22.30 -34.10 25.37
C SER A 848 -23.76 -33.64 25.23
N ASN A 849 -24.39 -33.39 26.39
CA ASN A 849 -25.70 -32.72 26.49
C ASN A 849 -25.70 -31.32 25.82
N LEU A 850 -24.53 -30.70 25.66
CA LEU A 850 -24.38 -29.38 25.03
C LEU A 850 -24.58 -29.46 23.51
N PHE A 851 -24.04 -30.50 22.86
CA PHE A 851 -24.30 -30.77 21.45
C PHE A 851 -25.76 -31.13 21.18
N GLN A 852 -26.38 -31.94 22.04
CA GLN A 852 -27.81 -32.26 21.88
C GLN A 852 -28.68 -30.98 21.93
N ARG A 853 -28.50 -30.11 22.92
CA ARG A 853 -29.21 -28.82 23.02
C ARG A 853 -28.96 -27.92 21.81
N ASN A 854 -27.73 -27.86 21.31
CA ASN A 854 -27.39 -27.11 20.11
C ASN A 854 -28.13 -27.67 18.86
N LYS A 855 -28.19 -29.00 18.71
CA LYS A 855 -28.93 -29.67 17.64
C LYS A 855 -30.43 -29.41 17.70
N GLU A 856 -31.03 -29.49 18.89
CA GLU A 856 -32.44 -29.16 19.14
C GLU A 856 -32.75 -27.70 18.79
N LEU A 857 -31.89 -26.77 19.23
CA LEU A 857 -31.99 -25.34 18.89
C LEU A 857 -31.89 -25.10 17.37
N VAL A 858 -30.97 -25.78 16.69
CA VAL A 858 -30.84 -25.72 15.22
C VAL A 858 -32.08 -26.26 14.53
N GLU A 859 -32.69 -27.35 15.00
CA GLU A 859 -33.92 -27.88 14.41
C GLU A 859 -35.11 -26.94 14.59
N ILE A 860 -35.23 -26.29 15.76
CA ILE A 860 -36.27 -25.28 16.03
C ILE A 860 -36.08 -24.06 15.12
N LEU A 861 -34.87 -23.50 15.03
CA LEU A 861 -34.58 -22.29 14.25
C LEU A 861 -34.54 -22.53 12.73
N SER A 862 -34.46 -23.79 12.28
CA SER A 862 -34.55 -24.16 10.86
C SER A 862 -35.99 -24.39 10.38
N LYS A 863 -37.00 -24.25 11.25
CA LYS A 863 -38.42 -24.29 10.90
C LYS A 863 -39.00 -22.86 10.97
N PRO A 864 -39.77 -22.40 9.96
CA PRO A 864 -40.33 -21.06 9.98
C PRO A 864 -41.44 -20.94 11.04
N SER A 865 -41.52 -19.80 11.73
CA SER A 865 -42.61 -19.55 12.68
C SER A 865 -43.90 -19.19 11.92
N THR A 866 -45.06 -19.50 12.50
CA THR A 866 -46.38 -19.37 11.85
C THR A 866 -46.75 -17.96 11.40
N ASN A 867 -46.11 -16.92 11.95
CA ASN A 867 -46.30 -15.52 11.55
C ASN A 867 -45.14 -14.95 10.72
N SER A 868 -44.12 -15.74 10.40
CA SER A 868 -42.98 -15.31 9.57
C SER A 868 -43.33 -15.35 8.07
N LYS A 869 -42.65 -14.49 7.30
CA LYS A 869 -42.70 -14.48 5.83
C LYS A 869 -41.30 -14.70 5.29
N GLU A 870 -41.18 -15.36 4.15
CA GLU A 870 -39.89 -15.51 3.47
C GLU A 870 -39.35 -14.15 3.02
N LEU A 871 -38.08 -13.89 3.28
CA LEU A 871 -37.37 -12.67 2.86
C LEU A 871 -37.00 -12.73 1.38
N ASN A 872 -37.98 -12.44 0.52
CA ASN A 872 -37.79 -12.31 -0.92
C ASN A 872 -37.55 -10.85 -1.32
N PHE A 873 -36.50 -10.60 -2.10
CA PHE A 873 -36.18 -9.28 -2.66
C PHE A 873 -36.22 -9.37 -4.19
N PRO A 874 -36.88 -8.44 -4.91
CA PRO A 874 -37.02 -8.50 -6.36
C PRO A 874 -35.71 -8.24 -7.10
N THR A 875 -34.74 -7.61 -6.44
CA THR A 875 -33.46 -7.19 -6.98
C THR A 875 -32.32 -7.50 -6.02
N LYS A 876 -31.17 -7.90 -6.58
CA LYS A 876 -29.92 -8.11 -5.86
C LYS A 876 -29.41 -6.84 -5.16
N TYR A 877 -29.50 -5.71 -5.85
CA TYR A 877 -29.13 -4.38 -5.34
C TYR A 877 -30.37 -3.61 -4.89
N SER A 878 -30.22 -2.70 -3.93
CA SER A 878 -31.33 -1.88 -3.44
C SER A 878 -31.74 -0.81 -4.46
N GLN A 879 -30.76 -0.10 -5.01
CA GLN A 879 -30.94 1.02 -5.94
C GLN A 879 -30.77 0.61 -7.40
N THR A 880 -31.33 1.39 -8.34
CA THR A 880 -31.20 1.12 -9.79
C THR A 880 -29.76 1.33 -10.30
N PHE A 881 -29.49 0.86 -11.52
CA PHE A 881 -28.20 1.07 -12.19
C PHE A 881 -27.82 2.56 -12.32
N PHE A 882 -28.81 3.43 -12.57
CA PHE A 882 -28.56 4.86 -12.80
C PHE A 882 -28.24 5.59 -11.49
N GLU A 883 -28.95 5.28 -10.40
CA GLU A 883 -28.65 5.79 -9.06
C GLU A 883 -27.29 5.29 -8.56
N GLN A 884 -26.97 4.00 -8.76
CA GLN A 884 -25.63 3.46 -8.50
C GLN A 884 -24.54 4.26 -9.23
N PHE A 885 -24.76 4.61 -10.50
CA PHE A 885 -23.82 5.38 -11.30
C PHE A 885 -23.69 6.83 -10.80
N LEU A 886 -24.80 7.51 -10.51
CA LEU A 886 -24.80 8.89 -10.05
C LEU A 886 -24.14 9.03 -8.67
N THR A 887 -24.41 8.12 -7.75
CA THR A 887 -23.78 8.07 -6.43
C THR A 887 -22.29 7.72 -6.51
N CYS A 888 -21.89 6.82 -7.42
CA CYS A 888 -20.47 6.58 -7.71
C CYS A 888 -19.78 7.83 -8.30
N LEU A 889 -20.45 8.56 -9.21
CA LEU A 889 -19.92 9.77 -9.82
C LEU A 889 -19.76 10.92 -8.81
N TRP A 890 -20.70 11.07 -7.87
CA TRP A 890 -20.58 11.99 -6.74
C TRP A 890 -19.34 11.68 -5.88
N LYS A 891 -19.14 10.40 -5.51
CA LYS A 891 -17.96 9.95 -4.75
C LYS A 891 -16.65 10.26 -5.51
N GLN A 892 -16.59 9.92 -6.80
CA GLN A 892 -15.40 10.17 -7.61
C GLN A 892 -15.13 11.68 -7.76
N ASN A 893 -16.17 12.52 -7.91
CA ASN A 893 -16.00 13.97 -7.99
C ASN A 893 -15.36 14.56 -6.72
N LEU A 894 -15.85 14.16 -5.53
CA LEU A 894 -15.23 14.57 -4.26
C LEU A 894 -13.78 14.08 -4.15
N SER A 895 -13.50 12.84 -4.55
CA SER A 895 -12.14 12.27 -4.50
C SER A 895 -11.17 12.98 -5.44
N TYR A 896 -11.60 13.29 -6.67
CA TYR A 896 -10.78 14.00 -7.67
C TYR A 896 -10.53 15.46 -7.27
N TRP A 897 -11.55 16.15 -6.74
CA TRP A 897 -11.43 17.53 -6.27
C TRP A 897 -10.48 17.64 -5.06
N ARG A 898 -10.58 16.72 -4.11
CA ARG A 898 -9.76 16.71 -2.87
C ARG A 898 -8.39 16.05 -3.02
N ASN A 899 -8.02 15.62 -4.23
CA ASN A 899 -6.68 15.11 -4.53
C ASN A 899 -5.86 16.13 -5.35
N PRO A 900 -5.31 17.19 -4.73
CA PRO A 900 -4.49 18.18 -5.43
C PRO A 900 -3.17 17.59 -5.94
N GLN A 901 -2.66 16.52 -5.31
CA GLN A 901 -1.45 15.81 -5.76
C GLN A 901 -1.63 15.16 -7.14
N TYR A 902 -2.87 14.81 -7.50
CA TYR A 902 -3.24 14.43 -8.87
C TYR A 902 -3.66 15.66 -9.68
N THR A 903 -4.78 16.28 -9.31
CA THR A 903 -5.50 17.24 -10.15
C THR A 903 -4.74 18.55 -10.34
N ALA A 904 -4.26 19.18 -9.27
CA ALA A 904 -3.57 20.47 -9.35
C ALA A 904 -2.16 20.32 -9.98
N VAL A 905 -1.45 19.24 -9.67
CA VAL A 905 -0.14 18.92 -10.29
C VAL A 905 -0.28 18.71 -11.81
N ARG A 906 -1.32 17.99 -12.25
CA ARG A 906 -1.64 17.77 -13.67
C ARG A 906 -1.89 19.09 -14.42
N PHE A 907 -2.68 20.01 -13.85
CA PHE A 907 -2.91 21.33 -14.44
C PHE A 907 -1.64 22.20 -14.46
N PHE A 908 -0.94 22.32 -13.33
CA PHE A 908 0.30 23.10 -13.19
C PHE A 908 1.37 22.64 -14.19
N TYR A 909 1.58 21.33 -14.31
CA TYR A 909 2.50 20.75 -15.27
C TYR A 909 2.07 21.02 -16.73
N THR A 910 0.77 20.97 -17.03
CA THR A 910 0.26 21.27 -18.38
C THR A 910 0.58 22.71 -18.81
N VAL A 911 0.47 23.68 -17.89
CA VAL A 911 0.90 25.07 -18.12
C VAL A 911 2.41 25.14 -18.39
N ILE A 912 3.23 24.40 -17.63
CA ILE A 912 4.68 24.35 -17.83
C ILE A 912 5.04 23.74 -19.20
N ILE A 913 4.43 22.60 -19.61
CA ILE A 913 4.69 22.03 -20.94
C ILE A 913 4.30 23.00 -22.04
N SER A 914 3.09 23.58 -21.99
CA SER A 914 2.58 24.40 -23.09
C SER A 914 3.38 25.70 -23.24
N LEU A 915 3.79 26.33 -22.13
CA LEU A 915 4.74 27.46 -22.15
C LEU A 915 6.09 27.04 -22.72
N MET A 916 6.63 25.88 -22.32
CA MET A 916 7.97 25.46 -22.75
C MET A 916 8.01 25.03 -24.21
N LEU A 917 7.11 24.12 -24.65
CA LEU A 917 6.98 23.76 -26.06
C LEU A 917 6.63 24.99 -26.92
N GLY A 918 5.81 25.90 -26.40
CA GLY A 918 5.43 27.14 -27.08
C GLY A 918 6.58 28.13 -27.31
N THR A 919 7.41 28.36 -26.28
CA THR A 919 8.60 29.22 -26.37
C THR A 919 9.74 28.57 -27.16
N ILE A 920 9.86 27.24 -27.12
CA ILE A 920 10.79 26.48 -27.95
C ILE A 920 10.36 26.52 -29.43
N CYS A 921 9.07 26.36 -29.73
CA CYS A 921 8.50 26.34 -31.09
C CYS A 921 8.06 27.74 -31.58
N TRP A 922 8.72 28.79 -31.11
CA TRP A 922 8.28 30.18 -31.29
C TRP A 922 8.05 30.55 -32.76
N ARG A 923 6.80 30.92 -33.06
CA ARG A 923 6.34 31.22 -34.42
C ARG A 923 6.68 30.14 -35.47
N PHE A 924 6.59 28.86 -35.12
CA PHE A 924 6.73 27.77 -36.10
C PHE A 924 5.52 27.70 -37.05
N GLY A 925 4.30 27.92 -36.54
CA GLY A 925 3.06 27.87 -37.32
C GLY A 925 2.99 28.89 -38.47
N ALA A 926 3.64 30.03 -38.30
CA ALA A 926 3.71 31.13 -39.26
C ALA A 926 4.80 30.98 -40.34
N LYS A 927 5.71 30.00 -40.21
CA LYS A 927 6.81 29.77 -41.18
C LYS A 927 6.38 28.71 -42.18
N ARG A 928 6.20 29.10 -43.44
CA ARG A 928 5.74 28.20 -44.53
C ARG A 928 6.66 28.17 -45.77
N GLY A 929 7.77 28.91 -45.75
CA GLY A 929 8.60 29.15 -46.95
C GLY A 929 9.47 27.98 -47.40
N THR A 930 9.84 27.06 -46.50
CA THR A 930 10.65 25.89 -46.84
C THR A 930 10.03 24.59 -46.33
N GLN A 931 10.35 23.48 -47.00
CA GLN A 931 10.02 22.13 -46.55
C GLN A 931 10.41 21.88 -45.08
N GLN A 932 11.56 22.41 -44.63
CA GLN A 932 12.01 22.24 -43.25
C GLN A 932 11.14 23.01 -42.24
N ASP A 933 10.58 24.17 -42.61
CA ASP A 933 9.67 24.91 -41.71
C ASP A 933 8.38 24.12 -41.44
N LEU A 934 7.81 23.50 -42.48
CA LEU A 934 6.65 22.61 -42.35
C LEU A 934 6.99 21.37 -41.50
N LEU A 935 8.16 20.74 -41.72
CA LEU A 935 8.64 19.62 -40.90
C LEU A 935 8.80 20.01 -39.41
N ASN A 936 9.27 21.22 -39.13
CA ASN A 936 9.38 21.73 -37.75
C ASN A 936 8.00 21.92 -37.09
N ALA A 937 7.00 22.41 -37.84
CA ALA A 937 5.63 22.55 -37.37
C ALA A 937 4.92 21.20 -37.16
N MET A 938 5.15 20.23 -38.05
CA MET A 938 4.67 18.85 -37.88
C MET A 938 5.32 18.18 -36.66
N GLY A 939 6.64 18.40 -36.46
CA GLY A 939 7.42 17.85 -35.36
C GLY A 939 7.01 18.40 -33.98
N SER A 940 6.62 19.68 -33.91
CA SER A 940 6.13 20.26 -32.64
C SER A 940 4.75 19.71 -32.25
N MET A 941 3.84 19.49 -33.21
CA MET A 941 2.57 18.79 -32.97
C MET A 941 2.80 17.34 -32.52
N TYR A 942 3.68 16.60 -33.21
CA TYR A 942 4.07 15.23 -32.85
C TYR A 942 4.64 15.13 -31.42
N ALA A 943 5.51 16.06 -31.02
CA ALA A 943 6.03 16.12 -29.65
C ALA A 943 4.92 16.44 -28.63
N ALA A 944 4.06 17.42 -28.92
CA ALA A 944 2.93 17.80 -28.07
C ALA A 944 1.99 16.62 -27.79
N ILE A 945 1.67 15.81 -28.81
CA ILE A 945 0.85 14.59 -28.71
C ILE A 945 1.50 13.58 -27.75
N LEU A 946 2.74 13.16 -28.05
CA LEU A 946 3.37 12.03 -27.35
C LEU A 946 3.66 12.34 -25.89
N PHE A 947 4.27 13.48 -25.58
CA PHE A 947 4.67 13.78 -24.19
C PHE A 947 3.47 14.08 -23.28
N SER A 948 2.49 14.86 -23.76
CA SER A 948 1.28 15.16 -22.98
C SER A 948 0.44 13.90 -22.77
N GLY A 949 0.33 13.06 -23.80
CA GLY A 949 -0.34 11.76 -23.75
C GLY A 949 0.29 10.81 -22.73
N ILE A 950 1.58 10.49 -22.88
CA ILE A 950 2.28 9.54 -22.00
C ILE A 950 2.28 10.02 -20.54
N THR A 951 2.37 11.34 -20.28
CA THR A 951 2.31 11.83 -18.89
C THR A 951 0.91 11.67 -18.28
N ASN A 952 -0.16 11.99 -19.02
CA ASN A 952 -1.53 11.75 -18.55
C ASN A 952 -1.79 10.27 -18.28
N ALA A 953 -1.35 9.39 -19.19
CA ALA A 953 -1.53 7.95 -19.08
C ALA A 953 -0.79 7.34 -17.87
N THR A 954 0.36 7.89 -17.48
CA THR A 954 1.14 7.41 -16.32
C THR A 954 0.75 8.07 -15.00
N ALA A 955 0.17 9.28 -15.02
CA ALA A 955 -0.33 9.97 -13.83
C ALA A 955 -1.61 9.31 -13.25
N VAL A 956 -2.50 8.78 -14.10
CA VAL A 956 -3.79 8.18 -13.70
C VAL A 956 -3.65 6.75 -13.14
N GLN A 957 -2.65 5.98 -13.58
CA GLN A 957 -2.41 4.59 -13.19
C GLN A 957 -2.47 4.31 -11.66
N PRO A 958 -1.80 5.09 -10.78
CA PRO A 958 -1.85 4.85 -9.34
C PRO A 958 -3.18 5.23 -8.68
N VAL A 959 -3.88 6.27 -9.16
CA VAL A 959 -5.18 6.70 -8.62
C VAL A 959 -6.23 5.61 -8.84
N VAL A 960 -6.28 5.06 -10.06
CA VAL A 960 -7.14 3.91 -10.41
C VAL A 960 -6.80 2.69 -9.56
N SER A 961 -5.51 2.46 -9.27
CA SER A 961 -5.06 1.31 -8.47
C SER A 961 -5.62 1.35 -7.05
N ILE A 962 -5.70 2.54 -6.42
CA ILE A 962 -6.22 2.71 -5.06
C ILE A 962 -7.74 2.53 -5.03
N GLU A 963 -8.49 3.28 -5.85
CA GLU A 963 -9.96 3.20 -5.86
C GLU A 963 -10.48 1.81 -6.23
N ARG A 964 -9.75 1.04 -7.05
CA ARG A 964 -10.09 -0.36 -7.36
C ARG A 964 -10.07 -1.27 -6.12
N PHE A 965 -9.12 -1.08 -5.19
CA PHE A 965 -9.10 -1.87 -3.95
C PHE A 965 -10.30 -1.55 -3.05
N VAL A 966 -10.69 -0.28 -2.96
CA VAL A 966 -11.92 0.14 -2.27
C VAL A 966 -13.14 -0.47 -2.95
N SER A 967 -13.20 -0.44 -4.28
CA SER A 967 -14.31 -1.01 -5.06
C SER A 967 -14.46 -2.53 -4.87
N TYR A 968 -13.38 -3.28 -4.69
CA TYR A 968 -13.47 -4.70 -4.36
C TYR A 968 -14.19 -4.95 -3.01
N ARG A 969 -13.95 -4.12 -1.97
CA ARG A 969 -14.71 -4.19 -0.70
C ARG A 969 -16.17 -3.82 -0.92
N GLU A 970 -16.43 -2.67 -1.53
CA GLU A 970 -17.80 -2.13 -1.74
C GLU A 970 -18.68 -3.08 -2.58
N ARG A 971 -18.10 -3.76 -3.57
CA ARG A 971 -18.78 -4.80 -4.36
C ARG A 971 -19.01 -6.09 -3.57
N ALA A 972 -18.08 -6.51 -2.73
CA ALA A 972 -18.26 -7.68 -1.86
C ALA A 972 -19.32 -7.43 -0.78
N ALA A 973 -19.43 -6.19 -0.30
CA ALA A 973 -20.47 -5.71 0.60
C ALA A 973 -21.85 -5.51 -0.10
N GLY A 974 -21.95 -5.79 -1.41
CA GLY A 974 -23.20 -5.75 -2.17
C GLY A 974 -23.72 -4.35 -2.53
N MET A 975 -22.90 -3.30 -2.40
CA MET A 975 -23.34 -1.90 -2.53
C MET A 975 -23.73 -1.54 -3.97
N TYR A 976 -22.96 -1.99 -4.96
CA TYR A 976 -23.19 -1.68 -6.37
C TYR A 976 -22.64 -2.76 -7.31
N SER A 977 -23.07 -2.70 -8.57
CA SER A 977 -22.55 -3.53 -9.66
C SER A 977 -21.30 -2.94 -10.30
N ALA A 978 -20.45 -3.77 -10.94
CA ALA A 978 -19.12 -3.35 -11.40
C ALA A 978 -19.12 -2.23 -12.46
N LEU A 979 -20.20 -2.12 -13.27
CA LEU A 979 -20.27 -1.24 -14.42
C LEU A 979 -20.57 0.23 -14.05
N PRO A 980 -21.55 0.56 -13.18
CA PRO A 980 -21.74 1.91 -12.65
C PRO A 980 -20.47 2.57 -12.11
N PHE A 981 -19.67 1.84 -11.32
CA PHE A 981 -18.37 2.33 -10.83
C PHE A 981 -17.40 2.62 -11.98
N ALA A 982 -17.22 1.68 -12.91
CA ALA A 982 -16.28 1.85 -14.03
C ALA A 982 -16.70 3.01 -14.95
N PHE A 983 -17.99 3.17 -15.24
CA PHE A 983 -18.49 4.30 -16.02
C PHE A 983 -18.35 5.62 -15.27
N ALA A 984 -18.62 5.68 -13.97
CA ALA A 984 -18.40 6.89 -13.17
C ALA A 984 -16.93 7.33 -13.19
N GLN A 985 -16.00 6.38 -13.10
CA GLN A 985 -14.55 6.66 -13.16
C GLN A 985 -14.07 7.08 -14.57
N VAL A 986 -14.74 6.64 -15.64
CA VAL A 986 -14.49 7.15 -17.01
C VAL A 986 -15.08 8.55 -17.21
N VAL A 987 -16.29 8.80 -16.72
CA VAL A 987 -17.01 10.06 -16.91
C VAL A 987 -16.35 11.22 -16.15
N ILE A 988 -15.79 10.98 -14.96
CA ILE A 988 -15.13 12.04 -14.18
C ILE A 988 -13.87 12.59 -14.85
N GLU A 989 -13.14 11.81 -15.65
CA GLU A 989 -11.96 12.27 -16.38
C GLU A 989 -12.31 13.28 -17.49
N LEU A 990 -13.49 13.16 -18.12
CA LEU A 990 -13.90 13.99 -19.27
C LEU A 990 -13.76 15.51 -19.01
N PRO A 991 -14.36 16.11 -17.96
CA PRO A 991 -14.23 17.55 -17.71
C PRO A 991 -12.81 17.99 -17.35
N TYR A 992 -12.05 17.19 -16.57
CA TYR A 992 -10.68 17.53 -16.19
C TYR A 992 -9.73 17.48 -17.40
N VAL A 993 -9.85 16.46 -18.26
CA VAL A 993 -9.13 16.35 -19.55
C VAL A 993 -9.51 17.50 -20.49
N PHE A 994 -10.78 17.92 -20.53
CA PHE A 994 -11.24 19.01 -21.39
C PHE A 994 -10.67 20.36 -20.96
N ALA A 995 -10.72 20.69 -19.67
CA ALA A 995 -10.07 21.87 -19.11
C ALA A 995 -8.54 21.85 -19.35
N GLN A 996 -7.91 20.68 -19.20
CA GLN A 996 -6.47 20.50 -19.46
C GLN A 996 -6.14 20.80 -20.93
N ALA A 997 -6.94 20.28 -21.87
CA ALA A 997 -6.76 20.51 -23.30
C ALA A 997 -6.95 21.99 -23.69
N ILE A 998 -7.95 22.68 -23.12
CA ILE A 998 -8.17 24.12 -23.37
C ILE A 998 -6.96 24.95 -22.91
N ILE A 999 -6.46 24.69 -21.70
CA ILE A 999 -5.29 25.39 -21.13
C ILE A 999 -4.05 25.14 -22.02
N TYR A 1000 -3.81 23.88 -22.39
CA TYR A 1000 -2.70 23.53 -23.28
C TYR A 1000 -2.80 24.24 -24.64
N CYS A 1001 -3.95 24.15 -25.31
CA CYS A 1001 -4.13 24.66 -26.65
C CYS A 1001 -4.04 26.19 -26.68
N THR A 1002 -4.67 26.89 -25.73
CA THR A 1002 -4.63 28.36 -25.67
C THR A 1002 -3.20 28.91 -25.59
N ILE A 1003 -2.36 28.27 -24.77
CA ILE A 1003 -0.96 28.69 -24.57
C ILE A 1003 -0.08 28.26 -25.75
N PHE A 1004 -0.17 27.00 -26.20
CA PHE A 1004 0.71 26.48 -27.25
C PHE A 1004 0.35 27.03 -28.64
N TYR A 1005 -0.94 27.15 -28.99
CA TYR A 1005 -1.38 27.62 -30.31
C TYR A 1005 -0.99 29.08 -30.56
N SER A 1006 -1.11 29.92 -29.52
CA SER A 1006 -0.76 31.34 -29.57
C SER A 1006 0.75 31.57 -29.70
N THR A 1007 1.57 30.86 -28.93
CA THR A 1007 3.04 30.97 -28.94
C THR A 1007 3.69 30.33 -30.18
N ALA A 1008 3.15 29.20 -30.65
CA ALA A 1008 3.52 28.61 -31.94
C ALA A 1008 3.07 29.47 -33.13
N SER A 1009 2.10 30.37 -32.94
CA SER A 1009 1.52 31.27 -33.97
C SER A 1009 0.94 30.50 -35.16
N PHE A 1010 0.04 29.56 -34.91
CA PHE A 1010 -0.80 28.96 -35.94
C PHE A 1010 -1.89 29.94 -36.43
N GLU A 1011 -2.69 29.51 -37.41
CA GLU A 1011 -3.63 30.36 -38.12
C GLU A 1011 -4.90 30.62 -37.29
N TRP A 1012 -5.19 31.88 -36.97
CA TRP A 1012 -6.29 32.25 -36.07
C TRP A 1012 -7.66 32.29 -36.77
N THR A 1013 -8.10 31.14 -37.29
CA THR A 1013 -9.49 30.93 -37.71
C THR A 1013 -10.22 30.03 -36.73
N THR A 1014 -11.48 30.35 -36.42
CA THR A 1014 -12.29 29.63 -35.41
C THR A 1014 -12.39 28.13 -35.72
N LEU A 1015 -12.48 27.76 -37.00
CA LEU A 1015 -12.56 26.37 -37.45
C LEU A 1015 -11.25 25.60 -37.21
N LYS A 1016 -10.09 26.18 -37.56
CA LYS A 1016 -8.78 25.54 -37.36
C LYS A 1016 -8.43 25.41 -35.88
N PHE A 1017 -8.79 26.40 -35.06
CA PHE A 1017 -8.62 26.34 -33.61
C PHE A 1017 -9.54 25.32 -32.94
N ALA A 1018 -10.81 25.22 -33.38
CA ALA A 1018 -11.75 24.22 -32.88
C ALA A 1018 -11.31 22.78 -33.21
N TRP A 1019 -10.83 22.52 -34.44
CA TRP A 1019 -10.23 21.23 -34.79
C TRP A 1019 -8.97 20.92 -33.98
N TYR A 1020 -8.12 21.92 -33.73
CA TYR A 1020 -6.93 21.74 -32.91
C TYR A 1020 -7.28 21.32 -31.47
N ILE A 1021 -8.24 22.00 -30.84
CA ILE A 1021 -8.77 21.62 -29.51
C ILE A 1021 -9.39 20.22 -29.55
N PHE A 1022 -10.21 19.91 -30.56
CA PHE A 1022 -10.85 18.60 -30.70
C PHE A 1022 -9.83 17.46 -30.71
N PHE A 1023 -8.83 17.53 -31.61
CA PHE A 1023 -7.83 16.48 -31.71
C PHE A 1023 -6.94 16.40 -30.46
N MET A 1024 -6.53 17.53 -29.87
CA MET A 1024 -5.75 17.51 -28.63
C MET A 1024 -6.54 16.96 -27.43
N TYR A 1025 -7.82 17.30 -27.30
CA TYR A 1025 -8.69 16.79 -26.24
C TYR A 1025 -8.86 15.27 -26.32
N PHE A 1026 -9.33 14.76 -27.47
CA PHE A 1026 -9.52 13.31 -27.61
C PHE A 1026 -8.19 12.54 -27.57
N THR A 1027 -7.07 13.17 -27.95
CA THR A 1027 -5.71 12.62 -27.74
C THR A 1027 -5.38 12.47 -26.26
N MET A 1028 -5.50 13.54 -25.46
CA MET A 1028 -5.26 13.47 -24.01
C MET A 1028 -6.22 12.47 -23.34
N LEU A 1029 -7.45 12.32 -23.87
CA LEU A 1029 -8.46 11.40 -23.37
C LEU A 1029 -8.09 9.92 -23.63
N TYR A 1030 -7.81 9.50 -24.88
CA TYR A 1030 -7.50 8.08 -25.12
C TYR A 1030 -6.22 7.63 -24.39
N PHE A 1031 -5.24 8.52 -24.24
CA PHE A 1031 -4.05 8.24 -23.43
C PHE A 1031 -4.40 8.03 -21.94
N THR A 1032 -5.26 8.89 -21.37
CA THR A 1032 -5.75 8.72 -19.99
C THR A 1032 -6.49 7.39 -19.84
N LEU A 1033 -7.44 7.09 -20.73
CA LEU A 1033 -8.22 5.86 -20.73
C LEU A 1033 -7.36 4.60 -20.93
N TYR A 1034 -6.29 4.68 -21.73
CA TYR A 1034 -5.31 3.60 -21.87
C TYR A 1034 -4.51 3.36 -20.57
N GLY A 1035 -4.16 4.43 -19.85
CA GLY A 1035 -3.60 4.35 -18.49
C GLY A 1035 -4.54 3.62 -17.51
N MET A 1036 -5.83 3.97 -17.53
CA MET A 1036 -6.85 3.28 -16.74
C MET A 1036 -7.00 1.80 -17.12
N MET A 1037 -7.10 1.51 -18.43
CA MET A 1037 -7.23 0.17 -18.99
C MET A 1037 -6.06 -0.73 -18.60
N THR A 1038 -4.82 -0.24 -18.67
CA THR A 1038 -3.63 -1.02 -18.29
C THR A 1038 -3.60 -1.34 -16.78
N THR A 1039 -4.07 -0.45 -15.91
CA THR A 1039 -4.27 -0.76 -14.48
C THR A 1039 -5.41 -1.76 -14.25
N ALA A 1040 -6.49 -1.71 -15.03
CA ALA A 1040 -7.61 -2.65 -14.89
C ALA A 1040 -7.28 -4.08 -15.34
N VAL A 1041 -6.39 -4.24 -16.33
CA VAL A 1041 -5.98 -5.54 -16.88
C VAL A 1041 -4.82 -6.19 -16.09
N THR A 1042 -4.23 -5.49 -15.12
CA THR A 1042 -3.02 -5.97 -14.38
C THR A 1042 -3.20 -5.94 -12.86
N PRO A 1043 -2.48 -6.79 -12.09
CA PRO A 1043 -2.62 -6.81 -10.63
C PRO A 1043 -2.10 -5.54 -9.95
N ASN A 1044 -1.07 -4.88 -10.49
CA ASN A 1044 -0.39 -3.74 -9.87
C ASN A 1044 -0.14 -2.62 -10.91
N HIS A 1045 -0.28 -1.36 -10.54
CA HIS A 1045 0.11 -0.22 -11.39
C HIS A 1045 1.56 -0.31 -11.89
N ASN A 1046 2.49 -0.87 -11.10
CA ASN A 1046 3.87 -1.13 -11.56
C ASN A 1046 3.91 -2.08 -12.77
N VAL A 1047 3.03 -3.10 -12.82
CA VAL A 1047 2.90 -4.01 -13.96
C VAL A 1047 2.16 -3.32 -15.11
N ALA A 1048 1.17 -2.47 -14.83
CA ALA A 1048 0.51 -1.62 -15.82
C ALA A 1048 1.52 -0.74 -16.57
N SER A 1049 2.44 -0.07 -15.87
CA SER A 1049 3.47 0.78 -16.50
C SER A 1049 4.42 -0.01 -17.40
N ILE A 1050 4.86 -1.20 -16.97
CA ILE A 1050 5.73 -2.09 -17.78
C ILE A 1050 5.01 -2.53 -19.06
N ILE A 1051 3.74 -2.96 -18.96
CA ILE A 1051 2.94 -3.41 -20.11
C ILE A 1051 2.54 -2.25 -21.03
N ALA A 1052 2.39 -1.03 -20.51
CA ALA A 1052 2.10 0.16 -21.30
C ALA A 1052 3.28 0.65 -22.16
N ALA A 1053 4.51 0.58 -21.62
CA ALA A 1053 5.73 1.08 -22.26
C ALA A 1053 5.98 0.60 -23.72
N PRO A 1054 5.85 -0.69 -24.09
CA PRO A 1054 6.07 -1.13 -25.47
C PRO A 1054 5.03 -0.57 -26.44
N PHE A 1055 3.78 -0.35 -26.02
CA PHE A 1055 2.76 0.25 -26.90
C PHE A 1055 3.04 1.73 -27.17
N TYR A 1056 3.43 2.53 -26.17
CA TYR A 1056 3.84 3.93 -26.39
C TYR A 1056 4.96 4.04 -27.44
N MET A 1057 5.90 3.10 -27.42
CA MET A 1057 7.03 3.02 -28.34
C MET A 1057 6.64 2.56 -29.76
N LEU A 1058 5.72 1.61 -29.89
CA LEU A 1058 5.14 1.23 -31.19
C LEU A 1058 4.29 2.37 -31.78
N TRP A 1059 3.47 3.03 -30.96
CA TRP A 1059 2.68 4.19 -31.37
C TRP A 1059 3.54 5.38 -31.82
N ASN A 1060 4.70 5.57 -31.18
CA ASN A 1060 5.73 6.52 -31.58
C ASN A 1060 6.34 6.15 -32.94
N LEU A 1061 6.88 4.92 -33.10
CA LEU A 1061 7.53 4.46 -34.33
C LEU A 1061 6.59 4.55 -35.55
N PHE A 1062 5.35 4.09 -35.39
CA PHE A 1062 4.34 4.05 -36.45
C PHE A 1062 3.41 5.28 -36.44
N SER A 1063 3.85 6.40 -35.86
CA SER A 1063 3.10 7.68 -35.84
C SER A 1063 2.94 8.33 -37.22
N GLY A 1064 3.82 8.02 -38.18
CA GLY A 1064 3.87 8.66 -39.49
C GLY A 1064 4.80 9.88 -39.57
N PHE A 1065 5.32 10.38 -38.44
CA PHE A 1065 6.34 11.44 -38.44
C PHE A 1065 7.75 10.87 -38.64
N MET A 1066 8.14 9.92 -37.79
CA MET A 1066 9.47 9.30 -37.79
C MET A 1066 9.73 8.48 -39.07
N ILE A 1067 8.70 7.81 -39.58
CA ILE A 1067 8.70 7.13 -40.87
C ILE A 1067 7.39 7.46 -41.59
N PRO A 1068 7.40 8.17 -42.73
CA PRO A 1068 6.19 8.47 -43.50
C PRO A 1068 5.47 7.20 -43.95
N HIS A 1069 4.13 7.17 -43.90
CA HIS A 1069 3.31 5.98 -44.16
C HIS A 1069 3.71 5.20 -45.43
N LYS A 1070 4.01 5.91 -46.54
CA LYS A 1070 4.44 5.29 -47.80
C LYS A 1070 5.79 4.57 -47.71
N ARG A 1071 6.71 5.02 -46.83
CA ARG A 1071 8.05 4.42 -46.64
C ARG A 1071 8.04 3.22 -45.68
N ILE A 1072 6.98 3.03 -44.87
CA ILE A 1072 6.77 1.86 -44.01
C ILE A 1072 6.68 0.58 -44.89
N PRO A 1073 7.38 -0.52 -44.53
CA PRO A 1073 7.27 -1.81 -45.23
C PRO A 1073 5.84 -2.34 -45.29
N ILE A 1074 5.46 -3.00 -46.39
CA ILE A 1074 4.07 -3.36 -46.68
C ILE A 1074 3.43 -4.19 -45.56
N TRP A 1075 4.17 -5.15 -45.00
CA TRP A 1075 3.74 -6.01 -43.88
C TRP A 1075 3.50 -5.29 -42.55
N TRP A 1076 3.98 -4.05 -42.38
CA TRP A 1076 3.74 -3.21 -41.21
C TRP A 1076 2.72 -2.08 -41.44
N ARG A 1077 2.29 -1.81 -42.69
CA ARG A 1077 1.39 -0.69 -43.00
C ARG A 1077 0.01 -0.79 -42.34
N TRP A 1078 -0.47 -1.98 -41.98
CA TRP A 1078 -1.71 -2.15 -41.23
C TRP A 1078 -1.63 -1.51 -39.84
N TYR A 1079 -0.47 -1.58 -39.17
CA TYR A 1079 -0.30 -1.06 -37.81
C TYR A 1079 -0.34 0.47 -37.78
N TYR A 1080 0.08 1.15 -38.85
CA TYR A 1080 -0.10 2.60 -39.01
C TYR A 1080 -1.57 3.01 -38.88
N TRP A 1081 -2.52 2.21 -39.40
CA TRP A 1081 -3.96 2.48 -39.30
C TRP A 1081 -4.58 2.02 -37.97
N ALA A 1082 -3.94 1.07 -37.27
CA ALA A 1082 -4.33 0.62 -35.93
C ALA A 1082 -3.78 1.50 -34.79
N ASN A 1083 -2.84 2.40 -35.09
CA ASN A 1083 -2.20 3.29 -34.12
C ASN A 1083 -3.06 4.54 -33.84
N PRO A 1084 -3.46 4.83 -32.58
CA PRO A 1084 -4.23 6.05 -32.28
C PRO A 1084 -3.42 7.35 -32.49
N VAL A 1085 -2.09 7.30 -32.32
CA VAL A 1085 -1.21 8.47 -32.47
C VAL A 1085 -1.08 8.93 -33.92
N SER A 1086 -1.16 8.02 -34.89
CA SER A 1086 -1.11 8.40 -36.31
C SER A 1086 -2.35 9.19 -36.71
N TRP A 1087 -3.54 8.83 -36.23
CA TRP A 1087 -4.78 9.55 -36.47
C TRP A 1087 -4.82 10.92 -35.77
N SER A 1088 -4.32 11.03 -34.53
CA SER A 1088 -4.10 12.33 -33.87
C SER A 1088 -3.25 13.26 -34.71
N LEU A 1089 -2.10 12.77 -35.20
CA LEU A 1089 -1.15 13.56 -35.97
C LEU A 1089 -1.70 13.90 -37.37
N TYR A 1090 -2.36 12.96 -38.03
CA TYR A 1090 -3.07 13.16 -39.29
C TYR A 1090 -4.07 14.31 -39.15
N GLY A 1091 -4.97 14.23 -38.17
CA GLY A 1091 -6.00 15.24 -37.92
C GLY A 1091 -5.41 16.62 -37.64
N LEU A 1092 -4.41 16.71 -36.77
CA LEU A 1092 -3.77 17.98 -36.42
C LEU A 1092 -3.09 18.62 -37.63
N ILE A 1093 -2.23 17.89 -38.37
CA ILE A 1093 -1.52 18.44 -39.54
C ILE A 1093 -2.51 18.85 -40.64
N VAL A 1094 -3.50 18.00 -40.94
CA VAL A 1094 -4.49 18.26 -42.00
C VAL A 1094 -5.43 19.40 -41.63
N SER A 1095 -5.74 19.60 -40.35
CA SER A 1095 -6.57 20.73 -39.90
C SER A 1095 -5.90 22.10 -40.06
N GLN A 1096 -4.56 22.17 -40.03
CA GLN A 1096 -3.83 23.44 -40.10
C GLN A 1096 -3.30 23.75 -41.51
N TYR A 1097 -2.90 22.72 -42.26
CA TYR A 1097 -2.16 22.84 -43.53
C TYR A 1097 -2.76 22.03 -44.70
N GLY A 1098 -3.83 21.25 -44.48
CA GLY A 1098 -4.40 20.40 -45.53
C GLY A 1098 -5.18 21.17 -46.62
N ASP A 1099 -5.54 22.41 -46.31
CA ASP A 1099 -6.21 23.39 -47.16
C ASP A 1099 -5.25 24.49 -47.69
N ASP A 1100 -3.95 24.36 -47.43
CA ASP A 1100 -2.94 25.34 -47.83
C ASP A 1100 -2.36 25.03 -49.22
N ASP A 1101 -2.74 25.83 -50.22
CA ASP A 1101 -2.23 25.74 -51.60
C ASP A 1101 -0.99 26.65 -51.85
N SER A 1102 -0.36 27.20 -50.80
CA SER A 1102 0.88 27.98 -50.92
C SER A 1102 2.07 27.13 -51.37
N HIS A 1103 3.04 27.79 -52.02
CA HIS A 1103 4.19 27.13 -52.65
C HIS A 1103 5.44 27.25 -51.76
N LEU A 1104 6.02 26.09 -51.42
CA LEU A 1104 7.22 25.96 -50.58
C LEU A 1104 8.45 25.59 -51.42
N LYS A 1105 9.65 25.96 -50.95
CA LYS A 1105 10.91 25.47 -51.54
C LYS A 1105 11.28 24.09 -50.98
N LEU A 1106 11.56 23.15 -51.88
CA LEU A 1106 12.09 21.81 -51.58
C LEU A 1106 13.54 21.87 -51.10
N ALA A 1107 14.04 20.76 -50.55
CA ALA A 1107 15.38 20.65 -49.98
C ALA A 1107 16.52 21.11 -50.91
N ASP A 1108 16.38 20.91 -52.22
CA ASP A 1108 17.37 21.31 -53.25
C ASP A 1108 17.41 22.83 -53.51
N GLY A 1109 16.49 23.60 -52.92
CA GLY A 1109 16.41 25.07 -53.00
C GLY A 1109 15.91 25.64 -54.34
N THR A 1110 15.99 24.86 -55.43
CA THR A 1110 15.61 25.22 -56.79
C THR A 1110 14.14 24.94 -57.10
N HIS A 1111 13.62 23.77 -56.71
CA HIS A 1111 12.26 23.34 -57.02
C HIS A 1111 11.24 23.84 -55.97
N THR A 1112 10.04 24.19 -56.45
CA THR A 1112 8.89 24.56 -55.61
C THR A 1112 7.73 23.59 -55.80
N MET A 1113 6.93 23.41 -54.75
CA MET A 1113 5.74 22.54 -54.77
C MET A 1113 4.68 23.07 -53.79
N GLN A 1114 3.41 22.71 -53.98
CA GLN A 1114 2.32 23.13 -53.08
C GLN A 1114 2.37 22.37 -51.74
N VAL A 1115 2.03 23.04 -50.62
CA VAL A 1115 1.96 22.42 -49.28
C VAL A 1115 1.00 21.21 -49.29
N ARG A 1116 -0.22 21.40 -49.82
CA ARG A 1116 -1.21 20.33 -50.01
C ARG A 1116 -0.70 19.16 -50.86
N GLN A 1117 0.10 19.42 -51.89
CA GLN A 1117 0.70 18.36 -52.73
C GLN A 1117 1.80 17.61 -51.96
N LEU A 1118 2.68 18.31 -51.23
CA LEU A 1118 3.70 17.68 -50.38
C LEU A 1118 3.09 16.77 -49.30
N LEU A 1119 2.00 17.20 -48.68
CA LEU A 1119 1.28 16.40 -47.70
C LEU A 1119 0.69 15.11 -48.33
N LYS A 1120 0.11 15.22 -49.53
CA LYS A 1120 -0.50 14.09 -50.28
C LYS A 1120 0.54 13.14 -50.89
N GLU A 1121 1.65 13.65 -51.39
CA GLU A 1121 2.66 12.88 -52.13
C GLU A 1121 3.80 12.38 -51.25
N GLY A 1122 4.38 13.22 -50.38
CA GLY A 1122 5.42 12.82 -49.44
C GLY A 1122 4.89 11.96 -48.29
N PHE A 1123 3.87 12.45 -47.58
CA PHE A 1123 3.37 11.80 -46.35
C PHE A 1123 2.17 10.89 -46.57
N GLY A 1124 1.26 11.24 -47.50
CA GLY A 1124 0.02 10.52 -47.77
C GLY A 1124 -1.23 11.10 -47.10
N TYR A 1125 -1.12 12.28 -46.48
CA TYR A 1125 -2.23 13.01 -45.86
C TYR A 1125 -3.19 13.58 -46.92
N ARG A 1126 -4.50 13.50 -46.68
CA ARG A 1126 -5.57 14.02 -47.56
C ARG A 1126 -6.56 14.84 -46.74
N HIS A 1127 -6.98 16.00 -47.24
CA HIS A 1127 -7.92 16.87 -46.52
C HIS A 1127 -9.30 16.24 -46.33
N ASP A 1128 -9.78 15.56 -47.38
CA ASP A 1128 -11.05 14.83 -47.44
C ASP A 1128 -11.21 13.75 -46.33
N PHE A 1129 -10.10 13.33 -45.70
CA PHE A 1129 -10.08 12.34 -44.62
C PHE A 1129 -10.16 12.95 -43.21
N LEU A 1130 -10.21 14.28 -43.06
CA LEU A 1130 -10.20 14.96 -41.76
C LEU A 1130 -11.34 14.50 -40.83
N GLY A 1131 -12.56 14.37 -41.36
CA GLY A 1131 -13.71 13.86 -40.60
C GLY A 1131 -13.56 12.39 -40.19
N ILE A 1132 -12.98 11.55 -41.06
CA ILE A 1132 -12.69 10.13 -40.77
C ILE A 1132 -11.66 10.03 -39.64
N ALA A 1133 -10.59 10.84 -39.69
CA ALA A 1133 -9.61 10.91 -38.61
C ALA A 1133 -10.26 11.33 -37.28
N GLY A 1134 -11.19 12.29 -37.30
CA GLY A 1134 -11.96 12.68 -36.12
C GLY A 1134 -12.76 11.53 -35.51
N ILE A 1135 -13.50 10.80 -36.33
CA ILE A 1135 -14.28 9.62 -35.91
C ILE A 1135 -13.37 8.52 -35.33
N MET A 1136 -12.21 8.26 -35.96
CA MET A 1136 -11.28 7.23 -35.51
C MET A 1136 -10.72 7.52 -34.10
N VAL A 1137 -10.31 8.76 -33.81
CA VAL A 1137 -9.78 9.12 -32.50
C VAL A 1137 -10.85 9.01 -31.40
N VAL A 1138 -12.11 9.36 -31.69
CA VAL A 1138 -13.25 9.10 -30.77
C VAL A 1138 -13.46 7.60 -30.58
N GLY A 1139 -13.34 6.80 -31.63
CA GLY A 1139 -13.44 5.34 -31.59
C GLY A 1139 -12.45 4.70 -30.61
N PHE A 1140 -11.18 5.14 -30.60
CA PHE A 1140 -10.19 4.64 -29.64
C PHE A 1140 -10.56 4.96 -28.18
N CYS A 1141 -11.13 6.13 -27.89
CA CYS A 1141 -11.66 6.43 -26.54
C CYS A 1141 -12.76 5.45 -26.11
N VAL A 1142 -13.70 5.15 -27.01
CA VAL A 1142 -14.79 4.19 -26.74
C VAL A 1142 -14.23 2.78 -26.51
N VAL A 1143 -13.31 2.32 -27.36
CA VAL A 1143 -12.68 1.00 -27.23
C VAL A 1143 -11.94 0.84 -25.89
N PHE A 1144 -11.08 1.79 -25.51
CA PHE A 1144 -10.36 1.69 -24.23
C PHE A 1144 -11.30 1.79 -23.02
N SER A 1145 -12.38 2.58 -23.10
CA SER A 1145 -13.41 2.66 -22.05
C SER A 1145 -14.16 1.33 -21.87
N ILE A 1146 -14.51 0.66 -22.96
CA ILE A 1146 -15.19 -0.65 -22.92
C ILE A 1146 -14.26 -1.73 -22.36
N ILE A 1147 -13.00 -1.77 -22.79
CA ILE A 1147 -12.02 -2.75 -22.27
C ILE A 1147 -11.76 -2.50 -20.77
N PHE A 1148 -11.66 -1.24 -20.34
CA PHE A 1148 -11.55 -0.87 -18.92
C PHE A 1148 -12.75 -1.38 -18.10
N ALA A 1149 -13.98 -1.08 -18.54
CA ALA A 1149 -15.20 -1.50 -17.84
C ALA A 1149 -15.35 -3.04 -17.82
N PHE A 1150 -14.99 -3.73 -18.91
CA PHE A 1150 -14.96 -5.19 -18.97
C PHE A 1150 -13.90 -5.77 -18.02
N ALA A 1151 -12.69 -5.22 -18.00
CA ALA A 1151 -11.61 -5.69 -17.12
C ALA A 1151 -11.97 -5.52 -15.64
N ILE A 1152 -12.52 -4.38 -15.24
CA ILE A 1152 -13.00 -4.14 -13.86
C ILE A 1152 -14.16 -5.10 -13.50
N LYS A 1153 -15.04 -5.44 -14.45
CA LYS A 1153 -16.10 -6.44 -14.23
C LYS A 1153 -15.53 -7.85 -14.04
N SER A 1154 -14.65 -8.28 -14.94
CA SER A 1154 -14.28 -9.68 -15.15
C SER A 1154 -13.02 -10.13 -14.39
N PHE A 1155 -12.06 -9.23 -14.12
CA PHE A 1155 -10.83 -9.57 -13.41
C PHE A 1155 -10.90 -9.19 -11.93
N ASN A 1156 -10.78 -10.19 -11.06
CA ASN A 1156 -10.54 -10.00 -9.64
C ASN A 1156 -9.10 -10.42 -9.30
N PHE A 1157 -8.27 -9.47 -8.88
CA PHE A 1157 -6.90 -9.74 -8.45
C PHE A 1157 -6.76 -10.02 -6.94
N GLN A 1158 -7.85 -9.87 -6.15
CA GLN A 1158 -7.88 -10.39 -4.79
C GLN A 1158 -8.05 -11.92 -4.80
N ARG A 1159 -6.93 -12.65 -4.78
CA ARG A 1159 -6.93 -14.07 -4.37
C ARG A 1159 -6.99 -14.12 -2.84
N ARG A 1160 -8.08 -14.66 -2.28
CA ARG A 1160 -8.27 -14.95 -0.86
C ARG A 1160 -8.13 -16.45 -0.61
#